data_AF-A0A1Y2SLS3-F1
#
_entry.id   AF-A0A1Y2SLS3-F1
#
_cell.length_a   1.000
_cell.length_b   1.000
_cell.length_c   1.000
_cell.angle_alpha   90.00
_cell.angle_beta   90.00
_cell.angle_gamma   90.00
#
_symmetry.space_group_name_H-M   'P 1'
#
loop_
_entity.id
_entity.type
_entity.pdbx_description
1 polymer ?
#
loop_
_entity_poly.entity_id
_entity_poly.type
_entity_poly.pdbx_seq_one_letter_code
_entity_poly.pdbx_strand_id
1 'polypeptide(L)'
;MTKPLHPNLNVDALFLGPKSENAVFFREMMDYAVNEHMYWRSGFHPEDSASVTSVDRYEHNYRETLYRTEGILNQLSAKLKNTSIPFFSPRYLGHISSDTLMVSNLAYVMAMMYNPNNCSYEASPTTTELELESGLDLCRMFGYNPQQSWGHITSGGTVANYEGLWVARNLKTLPFAAFQHPKAKDLVNHKSPNQLKNMPTAEILDLISELQQRGIFEEIRDMTCRGTGVKPEILGKLLVPQSKHYSWMKAADIFGIGQENIIPLPVNENYQIDIAQMRKITFELIEQGESILAMIAVVGTTEVGAIDRIDEVIALRKECEERYGESFYLHVDAAYAGYACAMLLDEQGEFIEYDDLASCHRSIGIMPENISWPKPEVYKSFRALKEADSITVDPHKVGFIQYAAGAICMKDKRILDLISSHAAYVFEENADKTTPAARNRGILGSSIMEGSKSGATAAALWAAHRLLPLNISGYGKVIAAGIVTAQRLLDKLTNLPPIAVGKHQFEVHIMPSPDFHMINFTFKEVGNENLNSHNALNKRLYELCSYSTGRAYANDFLTSSTILNYKEYGDTPRHYAEQCGFSRSEWEKVRRIYVLRAAVMTYCLRDEEHFNEFWEQLQSIFVKKLNQLVDEEEKKARLELGLDAPLMG
;
A
#
# COMPACT_ATOMS: atom_id res chain seq x y z
N MET A 1 -7.33 15.51 -25.20
CA MET A 1 -8.08 16.48 -24.37
C MET A 1 -9.41 15.83 -23.98
N THR A 2 -9.47 15.26 -22.78
CA THR A 2 -10.72 14.77 -22.19
C THR A 2 -11.58 15.98 -21.81
N LYS A 3 -12.89 15.92 -22.08
CA LYS A 3 -13.84 16.92 -21.56
C LYS A 3 -13.67 17.00 -20.03
N PRO A 4 -13.83 18.19 -19.39
CA PRO A 4 -13.86 18.27 -17.94
C PRO A 4 -14.88 17.26 -17.40
N LEU A 5 -14.46 16.50 -16.39
CA LEU A 5 -15.30 15.49 -15.75
C LEU A 5 -16.58 16.14 -15.24
N HIS A 6 -17.71 15.48 -15.50
CA HIS A 6 -19.01 15.95 -15.05
C HIS A 6 -19.01 16.00 -13.50
N PRO A 7 -19.54 17.06 -12.86
CA PRO A 7 -19.53 17.22 -11.40
C PRO A 7 -20.16 16.04 -10.62
N ASN A 8 -20.95 15.23 -11.31
CA ASN A 8 -21.66 14.07 -10.78
C ASN A 8 -21.03 12.71 -11.18
N LEU A 9 -19.73 12.50 -10.94
CA LEU A 9 -19.15 11.16 -10.97
C LEU A 9 -19.94 10.23 -10.01
N ASN A 10 -20.39 9.07 -10.51
CA ASN A 10 -21.10 8.07 -9.72
C ASN A 10 -20.16 6.90 -9.37
N VAL A 11 -19.90 6.68 -8.08
CA VAL A 11 -19.01 5.62 -7.58
C VAL A 11 -19.52 4.22 -7.91
N ASP A 12 -20.83 3.99 -7.94
CA ASP A 12 -21.41 2.66 -8.21
C ASP A 12 -21.18 2.22 -9.66
N ALA A 13 -20.96 3.16 -10.58
CA ALA A 13 -20.67 2.89 -11.98
C ALA A 13 -19.19 2.56 -12.24
N LEU A 14 -18.32 2.63 -11.22
CA LEU A 14 -16.88 2.41 -11.37
C LEU A 14 -16.48 0.95 -11.25
N PHE A 15 -17.35 0.10 -10.71
CA PHE A 15 -17.07 -1.28 -10.32
C PHE A 15 -18.04 -2.25 -10.99
N LEU A 16 -17.66 -3.53 -11.08
CA LEU A 16 -18.56 -4.53 -11.66
C LEU A 16 -19.81 -4.72 -10.79
N GLY A 17 -19.62 -4.60 -9.47
CA GLY A 17 -20.69 -4.66 -8.48
C GLY A 17 -20.73 -6.01 -7.75
N PRO A 18 -21.17 -6.05 -6.47
CA PRO A 18 -21.22 -7.28 -5.68
C PRO A 18 -22.07 -8.40 -6.28
N LYS A 19 -23.02 -8.07 -7.16
CA LYS A 19 -23.88 -9.00 -7.91
C LYS A 19 -23.71 -8.87 -9.43
N SER A 20 -22.63 -8.21 -9.86
CA SER A 20 -22.38 -7.91 -11.27
C SER A 20 -23.48 -7.06 -11.91
N GLU A 21 -23.95 -6.07 -11.16
CA GLU A 21 -24.99 -5.11 -11.54
C GLU A 21 -24.64 -4.39 -12.86
N ASN A 22 -23.34 -4.16 -13.10
CA ASN A 22 -22.83 -3.50 -14.31
C ASN A 22 -22.33 -4.48 -15.40
N ALA A 23 -22.73 -5.75 -15.34
CA ALA A 23 -22.22 -6.80 -16.24
C ALA A 23 -22.47 -6.54 -17.74
N VAL A 24 -23.56 -5.86 -18.10
CA VAL A 24 -23.88 -5.56 -19.51
C VAL A 24 -22.81 -4.65 -20.11
N PHE A 25 -22.58 -3.50 -19.49
CA PHE A 25 -21.56 -2.55 -19.92
C PHE A 25 -20.16 -3.18 -19.87
N PHE A 26 -19.83 -3.89 -18.79
CA PHE A 26 -18.51 -4.52 -18.67
C PHE A 26 -18.24 -5.53 -19.78
N ARG A 27 -19.22 -6.38 -20.13
CA ARG A 27 -19.08 -7.36 -21.21
C ARG A 27 -18.94 -6.69 -22.58
N GLU A 28 -19.75 -5.67 -22.86
CA GLU A 28 -19.66 -4.92 -24.13
C GLU A 28 -18.29 -4.26 -24.30
N MET A 29 -17.77 -3.63 -23.25
CA MET A 29 -16.44 -3.00 -23.28
C MET A 29 -15.30 -4.02 -23.32
N MET A 30 -15.48 -5.19 -22.70
CA MET A 30 -14.50 -6.28 -22.79
C MET A 30 -14.43 -6.83 -24.21
N ASP A 31 -15.58 -7.04 -24.87
CA ASP A 31 -15.65 -7.46 -26.27
C ASP A 31 -15.02 -6.41 -27.19
N TYR A 32 -15.34 -5.12 -26.97
CA TYR A 32 -14.69 -4.00 -27.66
C TYR A 32 -13.16 -4.04 -27.50
N ALA A 33 -12.65 -4.17 -26.27
CA ALA A 33 -11.22 -4.20 -25.99
C ALA A 33 -10.47 -5.32 -26.72
N VAL A 34 -11.09 -6.51 -26.82
CA VAL A 34 -10.52 -7.66 -27.53
C VAL A 34 -10.63 -7.48 -29.05
N ASN A 35 -11.78 -7.02 -29.55
CA ASN A 35 -12.06 -6.87 -30.97
C ASN A 35 -11.19 -5.78 -31.62
N GLU A 36 -10.95 -4.65 -30.94
CA GLU A 36 -10.06 -3.59 -31.46
C GLU A 36 -8.66 -4.12 -31.80
N HIS A 37 -8.11 -4.99 -30.94
CA HIS A 37 -6.82 -5.63 -31.23
C HIS A 37 -6.90 -6.63 -32.38
N MET A 38 -7.99 -7.40 -32.46
CA MET A 38 -8.21 -8.34 -33.57
C MET A 38 -8.30 -7.61 -34.91
N TYR A 39 -9.00 -6.47 -34.96
CA TYR A 39 -9.09 -5.62 -36.15
C TYR A 39 -7.76 -4.96 -36.49
N TRP A 40 -7.01 -4.51 -35.49
CA TRP A 40 -5.66 -3.98 -35.73
C TRP A 40 -4.75 -5.05 -36.37
N ARG A 41 -4.76 -6.29 -35.85
CA ARG A 41 -3.97 -7.39 -36.43
C ARG A 41 -4.36 -7.73 -37.86
N SER A 42 -5.65 -7.75 -38.19
CA SER A 42 -6.10 -8.07 -39.54
C SER A 42 -5.92 -6.91 -40.52
N GLY A 43 -5.88 -5.67 -40.02
CA GLY A 43 -5.65 -4.46 -40.81
C GLY A 43 -4.18 -4.06 -40.96
N PHE A 44 -3.27 -4.64 -40.16
CA PHE A 44 -1.83 -4.40 -40.26
C PHE A 44 -1.24 -5.27 -41.37
N HIS A 45 -0.73 -4.63 -42.44
CA HIS A 45 -0.31 -5.30 -43.69
C HIS A 45 -1.40 -6.19 -44.29
N PRO A 46 -2.51 -5.61 -44.79
CA PRO A 46 -3.64 -6.38 -45.35
C PRO A 46 -3.29 -7.22 -46.58
N GLU A 47 -2.13 -6.96 -47.20
CA GLU A 47 -1.56 -7.77 -48.28
C GLU A 47 -1.03 -9.14 -47.82
N ASP A 48 -0.74 -9.31 -46.53
CA ASP A 48 -0.22 -10.56 -46.00
C ASP A 48 -1.29 -11.65 -46.01
N SER A 49 -0.93 -12.82 -46.53
CA SER A 49 -1.82 -13.98 -46.52
C SER A 49 -1.94 -14.56 -45.11
N ALA A 50 -3.13 -15.07 -44.76
CA ALA A 50 -3.33 -15.73 -43.48
C ALA A 50 -2.42 -16.96 -43.32
N SER A 51 -1.52 -16.93 -42.33
CA SER A 51 -0.61 -18.05 -42.02
C SER A 51 -1.32 -19.31 -41.54
N VAL A 52 -2.56 -19.19 -41.06
CA VAL A 52 -3.45 -20.31 -40.69
C VAL A 52 -4.69 -20.26 -41.57
N THR A 53 -4.77 -21.19 -42.52
CA THR A 53 -5.82 -21.25 -43.53
C THR A 53 -7.11 -21.86 -42.96
N SER A 54 -8.19 -21.87 -43.76
CA SER A 54 -9.39 -22.61 -43.39
C SER A 54 -9.11 -24.11 -43.31
N VAL A 55 -8.32 -24.69 -44.24
CA VAL A 55 -8.00 -26.13 -44.26
C VAL A 55 -7.35 -26.55 -42.94
N ASP A 56 -6.35 -25.80 -42.48
CA ASP A 56 -5.66 -26.05 -41.20
C ASP A 56 -6.64 -26.06 -40.02
N ARG A 57 -7.67 -25.19 -40.04
CA ARG A 57 -8.69 -25.11 -38.97
C ARG A 57 -9.69 -26.29 -38.98
N TYR A 58 -9.81 -26.99 -40.11
CA TYR A 58 -10.65 -28.19 -40.22
C TYR A 58 -9.90 -29.48 -39.85
N GLU A 59 -8.57 -29.44 -39.75
CA GLU A 59 -7.75 -30.58 -39.30
C GLU A 59 -8.15 -31.05 -37.89
N HIS A 60 -8.09 -32.37 -37.68
CA HIS A 60 -8.53 -32.98 -36.43
C HIS A 60 -7.73 -32.45 -35.22
N ASN A 61 -6.40 -32.43 -35.33
CA ASN A 61 -5.51 -31.99 -34.26
C ASN A 61 -5.71 -30.50 -33.90
N TYR A 62 -6.06 -29.65 -34.86
CA TYR A 62 -6.36 -28.24 -34.63
C TYR A 62 -7.61 -28.10 -33.76
N ARG A 63 -8.70 -28.77 -34.13
CA ARG A 63 -9.97 -28.75 -33.37
C ARG A 63 -9.83 -29.38 -32.00
N GLU A 64 -9.15 -30.52 -31.91
CA GLU A 64 -8.84 -31.18 -30.64
C GLU A 64 -8.07 -30.24 -29.69
N THR A 65 -7.12 -29.46 -30.22
CA THR A 65 -6.38 -28.45 -29.45
C THR A 65 -7.28 -27.32 -28.94
N LEU A 66 -8.23 -26.86 -29.76
CA LEU A 66 -9.22 -25.85 -29.33
C LEU A 66 -10.15 -26.41 -28.24
N TYR A 67 -10.67 -27.63 -28.40
CA TYR A 67 -11.50 -28.28 -27.37
C TYR A 67 -10.72 -28.50 -26.06
N ARG A 68 -9.44 -28.86 -26.16
CA ARG A 68 -8.57 -28.98 -24.98
C ARG A 68 -8.37 -27.64 -24.29
N THR A 69 -8.18 -26.57 -25.05
CA THR A 69 -8.06 -25.20 -24.52
C THR A 69 -9.34 -24.80 -23.77
N GLU A 70 -10.52 -25.00 -24.36
CA GLU A 70 -11.80 -24.76 -23.72
C GLU A 70 -11.96 -25.57 -22.43
N GLY A 71 -11.62 -26.87 -22.47
CA GLY A 71 -11.63 -27.75 -21.30
C GLY A 71 -10.74 -27.24 -20.15
N ILE A 72 -9.55 -26.74 -20.47
CA ILE A 72 -8.62 -26.14 -19.48
C ILE A 72 -9.22 -24.86 -18.87
N LEU A 73 -9.79 -23.98 -19.69
CA LEU A 73 -10.40 -22.73 -19.21
C LEU A 73 -11.62 -23.02 -18.32
N ASN A 74 -12.44 -24.02 -18.66
CA ASN A 74 -13.55 -24.48 -17.83
C ASN A 74 -13.07 -25.03 -16.49
N GLN A 75 -11.99 -25.83 -16.49
CA GLN A 75 -11.38 -26.32 -15.25
C GLN A 75 -10.82 -25.19 -14.38
N LEU A 76 -10.15 -24.21 -14.98
CA LEU A 76 -9.65 -23.03 -14.28
C LEU A 76 -10.80 -22.23 -13.65
N SER A 77 -11.86 -21.96 -14.42
CA SER A 77 -13.07 -21.26 -13.95
C SER A 77 -13.70 -21.98 -12.75
N ALA A 78 -13.84 -23.30 -12.82
CA ALA A 78 -14.39 -24.12 -11.74
C ALA A 78 -13.52 -24.07 -10.47
N LYS A 79 -12.18 -24.14 -10.61
CA LYS A 79 -11.25 -24.03 -9.48
C LYS A 79 -11.37 -22.68 -8.77
N LEU A 80 -11.34 -21.59 -9.53
CA LEU A 80 -11.46 -20.22 -8.98
C LEU A 80 -12.77 -20.03 -8.21
N LYS A 81 -13.91 -20.42 -8.80
CA LYS A 81 -15.23 -20.30 -8.15
C LYS A 81 -15.34 -21.09 -6.83
N ASN A 82 -14.56 -22.16 -6.67
CA ASN A 82 -14.69 -23.03 -5.51
C ASN A 82 -13.84 -22.56 -4.30
N THR A 83 -12.71 -21.90 -4.55
CA THR A 83 -11.73 -21.56 -3.49
C THR A 83 -11.38 -20.08 -3.37
N SER A 84 -11.72 -19.24 -4.34
CA SER A 84 -11.40 -17.81 -4.28
C SER A 84 -12.23 -17.09 -3.20
N ILE A 85 -11.62 -16.06 -2.62
CA ILE A 85 -12.27 -15.19 -1.64
C ILE A 85 -13.11 -14.14 -2.39
N PRO A 86 -14.39 -13.93 -2.02
CA PRO A 86 -15.28 -12.99 -2.72
C PRO A 86 -15.02 -11.54 -2.29
N PHE A 87 -13.87 -10.96 -2.66
CA PHE A 87 -13.49 -9.58 -2.31
C PHE A 87 -14.48 -8.51 -2.79
N PHE A 88 -15.30 -8.83 -3.79
CA PHE A 88 -16.38 -7.95 -4.27
C PHE A 88 -17.56 -7.83 -3.30
N SER A 89 -17.70 -8.75 -2.35
CA SER A 89 -18.85 -8.79 -1.44
C SER A 89 -18.62 -7.85 -0.24
N PRO A 90 -19.61 -7.03 0.16
CA PRO A 90 -19.51 -6.24 1.39
C PRO A 90 -19.45 -7.10 2.67
N ARG A 91 -19.73 -8.41 2.58
CA ARG A 91 -19.53 -9.37 3.67
C ARG A 91 -18.05 -9.65 3.96
N TYR A 92 -17.16 -9.27 3.06
CA TYR A 92 -15.72 -9.33 3.26
C TYR A 92 -15.23 -8.03 3.89
N LEU A 93 -14.84 -8.10 5.16
CA LEU A 93 -14.17 -7.05 5.93
C LEU A 93 -12.89 -7.63 6.54
N GLY A 94 -12.00 -8.12 5.66
CA GLY A 94 -10.77 -8.80 6.04
C GLY A 94 -9.53 -7.95 5.81
N HIS A 95 -8.64 -8.44 4.95
CA HIS A 95 -7.42 -7.75 4.54
C HIS A 95 -7.71 -6.62 3.54
N ILE A 96 -6.65 -5.86 3.23
CA ILE A 96 -6.62 -4.79 2.23
C ILE A 96 -6.80 -5.39 0.81
N SER A 97 -8.04 -5.74 0.49
CA SER A 97 -8.46 -6.32 -0.78
C SER A 97 -9.94 -6.00 -1.00
N SER A 98 -10.30 -5.64 -2.22
CA SER A 98 -11.66 -5.23 -2.57
C SER A 98 -11.95 -5.57 -4.04
N ASP A 99 -13.16 -5.27 -4.49
CA ASP A 99 -13.43 -5.14 -5.92
C ASP A 99 -12.46 -4.14 -6.57
N THR A 100 -12.27 -4.25 -7.88
CA THR A 100 -11.34 -3.41 -8.65
C THR A 100 -12.11 -2.57 -9.67
N LEU A 101 -11.55 -1.43 -10.06
CA LEU A 101 -12.17 -0.52 -11.01
C LEU A 101 -12.36 -1.22 -12.37
N MET A 102 -13.57 -1.17 -12.92
CA MET A 102 -13.85 -1.74 -14.25
C MET A 102 -12.94 -1.15 -15.32
N VAL A 103 -12.71 0.17 -15.30
CA VAL A 103 -11.84 0.84 -16.27
C VAL A 103 -10.41 0.29 -16.22
N SER A 104 -9.92 -0.04 -15.02
CA SER A 104 -8.59 -0.63 -14.82
C SER A 104 -8.52 -2.03 -15.42
N ASN A 105 -9.53 -2.87 -15.15
CA ASN A 105 -9.63 -4.23 -15.69
C ASN A 105 -9.72 -4.23 -17.22
N LEU A 106 -10.56 -3.36 -17.79
CA LEU A 106 -10.75 -3.23 -19.23
C LEU A 106 -9.47 -2.75 -19.93
N ALA A 107 -8.82 -1.71 -19.39
CA ALA A 107 -7.57 -1.19 -19.94
C ALA A 107 -6.42 -2.21 -19.83
N TYR A 108 -6.37 -3.00 -18.75
CA TYR A 108 -5.40 -4.08 -18.62
C TYR A 108 -5.58 -5.14 -19.70
N VAL A 109 -6.81 -5.64 -19.91
CA VAL A 109 -7.07 -6.64 -20.96
C VAL A 109 -6.74 -6.07 -22.33
N MET A 110 -7.18 -4.84 -22.63
CA MET A 110 -6.88 -4.17 -23.89
C MET A 110 -5.37 -4.11 -24.17
N ALA A 111 -4.57 -3.64 -23.22
CA ALA A 111 -3.12 -3.52 -23.37
C ALA A 111 -2.39 -4.87 -23.32
N MET A 112 -2.88 -5.84 -22.53
CA MET A 112 -2.31 -7.19 -22.43
C MET A 112 -2.29 -7.90 -23.79
N MET A 113 -3.27 -7.62 -24.66
CA MET A 113 -3.32 -8.20 -26.00
C MET A 113 -2.12 -7.79 -26.88
N TYR A 114 -1.51 -6.63 -26.61
CA TYR A 114 -0.28 -6.14 -27.24
C TYR A 114 1.00 -6.68 -26.55
N ASN A 115 0.87 -7.17 -25.30
CA ASN A 115 1.96 -7.68 -24.47
C ASN A 115 3.21 -6.75 -24.38
N PRO A 116 3.04 -5.44 -24.13
CA PRO A 116 4.16 -4.50 -24.11
C PRO A 116 5.05 -4.69 -22.88
N ASN A 117 6.37 -4.56 -23.08
CA ASN A 117 7.36 -4.62 -22.01
C ASN A 117 7.96 -3.24 -21.71
N ASN A 118 7.49 -2.60 -20.63
CA ASN A 118 7.88 -1.25 -20.22
C ASN A 118 9.34 -1.10 -19.76
N CYS A 119 10.12 -2.19 -19.71
CA CYS A 119 11.56 -2.12 -19.48
C CYS A 119 12.31 -1.49 -20.67
N SER A 120 11.85 -1.71 -21.90
CA SER A 120 12.45 -1.13 -23.11
C SER A 120 11.43 -0.30 -23.88
N TYR A 121 11.81 0.94 -24.22
CA TYR A 121 10.92 1.87 -24.91
C TYR A 121 10.48 1.36 -26.29
N GLU A 122 11.40 0.77 -27.07
CA GLU A 122 11.09 0.21 -28.39
C GLU A 122 10.02 -0.91 -28.33
N ALA A 123 9.99 -1.65 -27.22
CA ALA A 123 9.03 -2.75 -27.01
C ALA A 123 7.67 -2.26 -26.51
N SER A 124 7.53 -0.97 -26.16
CA SER A 124 6.37 -0.45 -25.43
C SER A 124 6.18 1.07 -25.50
N PRO A 125 6.36 1.74 -26.67
CA PRO A 125 6.48 3.19 -26.73
C PRO A 125 5.25 3.91 -26.17
N THR A 126 4.05 3.35 -26.37
CA THR A 126 2.82 3.90 -25.80
C THR A 126 2.75 3.68 -24.29
N THR A 127 2.89 2.44 -23.81
CA THR A 127 2.68 2.13 -22.39
C THR A 127 3.80 2.60 -21.49
N THR A 128 5.01 2.85 -22.00
CA THR A 128 6.05 3.60 -21.28
C THR A 128 5.60 5.03 -20.98
N GLU A 129 5.05 5.76 -21.96
CA GLU A 129 4.54 7.12 -21.71
C GLU A 129 3.37 7.12 -20.71
N LEU A 130 2.46 6.14 -20.82
CA LEU A 130 1.36 5.98 -19.86
C LEU A 130 1.89 5.81 -18.42
N GLU A 131 2.96 5.04 -18.24
CA GLU A 131 3.59 4.86 -16.93
C GLU A 131 4.23 6.14 -16.40
N LEU A 132 4.96 6.87 -17.25
CA LEU A 132 5.58 8.14 -16.86
C LEU A 132 4.51 9.17 -16.46
N GLU A 133 3.41 9.24 -17.22
CA GLU A 133 2.27 10.09 -16.87
C GLU A 133 1.69 9.70 -15.50
N SER A 134 1.40 8.41 -15.28
CA SER A 134 0.88 7.93 -13.98
C SER A 134 1.85 8.16 -12.82
N GLY A 135 3.15 8.00 -13.05
CA GLY A 135 4.18 8.33 -12.06
C GLY A 135 4.15 9.81 -11.66
N LEU A 136 4.02 10.70 -12.65
CA LEU A 136 3.87 12.14 -12.42
C LEU A 136 2.55 12.50 -11.74
N ASP A 137 1.46 11.78 -12.03
CA ASP A 137 0.18 11.98 -11.35
C ASP A 137 0.31 11.69 -9.85
N LEU A 138 0.97 10.58 -9.49
CA LEU A 138 1.26 10.24 -8.09
C LEU A 138 2.19 11.27 -7.44
N CYS A 139 3.23 11.75 -8.15
CA CYS A 139 4.08 12.83 -7.64
C CYS A 139 3.27 14.11 -7.33
N ARG A 140 2.37 14.52 -8.23
CA ARG A 140 1.48 15.68 -8.02
C ARG A 140 0.60 15.50 -6.80
N MET A 141 0.02 14.31 -6.64
CA MET A 141 -0.84 14.00 -5.48
C MET A 141 -0.10 14.22 -4.16
N PHE A 142 1.20 13.92 -4.09
CA PHE A 142 1.99 14.16 -2.87
C PHE A 142 2.58 15.58 -2.76
N GLY A 143 2.24 16.49 -3.68
CA GLY A 143 2.74 17.86 -3.70
C GLY A 143 4.18 18.00 -4.19
N TYR A 144 4.72 16.99 -4.89
CA TYR A 144 6.01 17.11 -5.55
C TYR A 144 5.88 17.89 -6.88
N ASN A 145 6.94 18.62 -7.20
CA ASN A 145 7.07 19.37 -8.45
C ASN A 145 7.32 18.40 -9.63
N PRO A 146 6.38 18.21 -10.58
CA PRO A 146 6.50 17.24 -11.68
C PRO A 146 7.67 17.48 -12.63
N GLN A 147 8.21 18.71 -12.66
CA GLN A 147 9.39 19.03 -13.46
C GLN A 147 10.68 18.50 -12.83
N GLN A 148 10.68 18.30 -11.50
CA GLN A 148 11.83 17.86 -10.71
C GLN A 148 11.70 16.44 -10.19
N SER A 149 10.48 15.96 -9.93
CA SER A 149 10.20 14.66 -9.35
C SER A 149 10.20 13.55 -10.40
N TRP A 150 10.15 12.32 -9.91
CA TRP A 150 9.97 11.14 -10.75
C TRP A 150 9.21 10.07 -9.99
N GLY A 151 8.38 9.32 -10.69
CA GLY A 151 7.70 8.16 -10.13
C GLY A 151 7.50 7.09 -11.18
N HIS A 152 7.37 5.84 -10.73
CA HIS A 152 7.11 4.72 -11.63
C HIS A 152 6.38 3.59 -10.89
N ILE A 153 5.89 2.62 -11.65
CA ILE A 153 5.18 1.45 -11.13
C ILE A 153 6.19 0.36 -10.78
N THR A 154 6.01 -0.26 -9.63
CA THR A 154 6.72 -1.47 -9.18
C THR A 154 5.79 -2.68 -9.14
N SER A 155 6.32 -3.88 -8.99
CA SER A 155 5.50 -5.09 -8.74
C SER A 155 4.77 -5.07 -7.40
N GLY A 156 5.05 -4.11 -6.52
CA GLY A 156 4.34 -3.91 -5.27
C GLY A 156 5.11 -3.05 -4.27
N GLY A 157 4.43 -2.62 -3.22
CA GLY A 157 5.00 -1.76 -2.19
C GLY A 157 6.24 -2.32 -1.48
N THR A 158 6.41 -3.64 -1.47
CA THR A 158 7.66 -4.24 -0.97
C THR A 158 8.86 -3.83 -1.83
N VAL A 159 8.73 -3.89 -3.16
CA VAL A 159 9.81 -3.48 -4.07
C VAL A 159 9.98 -1.97 -4.08
N ALA A 160 8.88 -1.21 -3.99
CA ALA A 160 8.97 0.25 -3.79
C ALA A 160 9.77 0.62 -2.52
N ASN A 161 9.47 -0.01 -1.38
CA ASN A 161 10.24 0.17 -0.14
C ASN A 161 11.72 -0.22 -0.32
N TYR A 162 11.98 -1.29 -1.07
CA TYR A 162 13.35 -1.72 -1.37
C TYR A 162 14.09 -0.68 -2.20
N GLU A 163 13.43 -0.12 -3.22
CA GLU A 163 14.00 0.90 -4.07
C GLU A 163 14.28 2.20 -3.29
N GLY A 164 13.38 2.63 -2.41
CA GLY A 164 13.62 3.76 -1.50
C GLY A 164 14.85 3.55 -0.61
N LEU A 165 15.03 2.35 -0.05
CA LEU A 165 16.22 2.04 0.76
C LEU A 165 17.50 1.91 -0.08
N TRP A 166 17.38 1.36 -1.29
CA TRP A 166 18.49 1.28 -2.24
C TRP A 166 18.99 2.67 -2.59
N VAL A 167 18.09 3.62 -2.88
CA VAL A 167 18.42 5.03 -3.08
C VAL A 167 19.14 5.62 -1.87
N ALA A 168 18.56 5.49 -0.66
CA ALA A 168 19.15 6.03 0.56
C ALA A 168 20.57 5.51 0.79
N ARG A 169 20.78 4.20 0.58
CA ARG A 169 22.07 3.53 0.70
C ARG A 169 23.12 4.10 -0.26
N ASN A 170 22.76 4.27 -1.53
CA ASN A 170 23.70 4.80 -2.52
C ASN A 170 24.05 6.26 -2.21
N LEU A 171 23.05 7.10 -1.88
CA LEU A 171 23.23 8.51 -1.54
C LEU A 171 24.21 8.67 -0.38
N LYS A 172 24.02 7.90 0.70
CA LYS A 172 24.87 7.96 1.92
C LYS A 172 26.36 7.72 1.63
N THR A 173 26.67 6.95 0.59
CA THR A 173 28.07 6.60 0.24
C THR A 173 28.73 7.55 -0.75
N LEU A 174 27.97 8.41 -1.45
CA LEU A 174 28.51 9.28 -2.49
C LEU A 174 29.49 10.34 -1.97
N PRO A 175 29.24 11.05 -0.86
CA PRO A 175 30.19 12.03 -0.33
C PRO A 175 31.57 11.45 0.00
N PHE A 176 31.60 10.19 0.47
CA PHE A 176 32.85 9.49 0.77
C PHE A 176 33.62 9.12 -0.49
N ALA A 177 32.93 8.63 -1.51
CA ALA A 177 33.53 8.36 -2.81
C ALA A 177 34.14 9.63 -3.39
N ALA A 178 33.42 10.76 -3.33
CA ALA A 178 33.93 12.06 -3.76
C ALA A 178 35.15 12.52 -2.95
N PHE A 179 35.16 12.33 -1.63
CA PHE A 179 36.30 12.71 -0.77
C PHE A 179 37.57 11.91 -1.08
N GLN A 180 37.41 10.64 -1.47
CA GLN A 180 38.53 9.76 -1.84
C GLN A 180 39.07 10.06 -3.25
N HIS A 181 38.26 10.64 -4.12
CA HIS A 181 38.62 10.88 -5.51
C HIS A 181 39.40 12.20 -5.69
N PRO A 182 40.64 12.20 -6.25
CA PRO A 182 41.49 13.38 -6.32
C PRO A 182 40.87 14.60 -7.01
N LYS A 183 40.01 14.38 -8.01
CA LYS A 183 39.36 15.45 -8.81
C LYS A 183 38.03 15.96 -8.22
N ALA A 184 37.54 15.33 -7.16
CA ALA A 184 36.30 15.70 -6.48
C ALA A 184 36.51 16.08 -5.01
N LYS A 185 37.68 15.75 -4.44
CA LYS A 185 37.99 16.01 -3.04
C LYS A 185 37.83 17.48 -2.66
N ASP A 186 38.14 18.41 -3.56
CA ASP A 186 37.96 19.86 -3.34
C ASP A 186 36.49 20.26 -3.08
N LEU A 187 35.53 19.50 -3.61
CA LEU A 187 34.11 19.75 -3.41
C LEU A 187 33.63 19.44 -1.99
N VAL A 188 34.36 18.60 -1.26
CA VAL A 188 33.91 18.05 0.03
C VAL A 188 34.97 18.11 1.14
N ASN A 189 36.20 18.53 0.86
CA ASN A 189 37.31 18.56 1.82
C ASN A 189 37.11 19.56 2.99
N HIS A 190 36.18 20.49 2.84
CA HIS A 190 35.79 21.44 3.88
C HIS A 190 34.87 20.80 4.93
N LYS A 191 34.39 19.58 4.70
CA LYS A 191 33.57 18.80 5.63
C LYS A 191 34.42 17.70 6.28
N SER A 192 34.26 17.53 7.59
CA SER A 192 34.83 16.41 8.35
C SER A 192 34.19 15.07 7.94
N PRO A 193 34.81 13.91 8.24
CA PRO A 193 34.21 12.61 7.98
C PRO A 193 32.80 12.46 8.58
N ASN A 194 32.54 13.03 9.76
CA ASN A 194 31.20 12.99 10.37
C ASN A 194 30.19 13.83 9.56
N GLN A 195 30.59 15.03 9.13
CA GLN A 195 29.74 15.88 8.30
C GLN A 195 29.44 15.25 6.93
N LEU A 196 30.37 14.47 6.36
CA LEU A 196 30.14 13.72 5.12
C LEU A 196 29.08 12.62 5.29
N LYS A 197 29.05 11.94 6.45
CA LYS A 197 27.99 10.94 6.74
C LYS A 197 26.62 11.60 6.75
N ASN A 198 26.53 12.81 7.25
CA ASN A 198 25.23 13.41 7.58
C ASN A 198 24.87 14.60 6.68
N MET A 199 25.43 14.66 5.47
CA MET A 199 25.06 15.65 4.46
C MET A 199 23.56 15.54 4.13
N PRO A 200 22.82 16.66 4.05
CA PRO A 200 21.44 16.67 3.57
C PRO A 200 21.32 16.10 2.16
N THR A 201 20.21 15.41 1.87
CA THR A 201 19.95 14.84 0.54
C THR A 201 20.15 15.87 -0.56
N ALA A 202 19.63 17.09 -0.40
CA ALA A 202 19.76 18.16 -1.39
C ALA A 202 21.22 18.51 -1.73
N GLU A 203 22.11 18.59 -0.73
CA GLU A 203 23.53 18.85 -0.96
C GLU A 203 24.21 17.69 -1.70
N ILE A 204 23.80 16.44 -1.43
CA ILE A 204 24.31 15.26 -2.15
C ILE A 204 23.86 15.30 -3.62
N LEU A 205 22.64 15.75 -3.91
CA LEU A 205 22.14 15.89 -5.29
C LEU A 205 22.82 17.04 -6.05
N ASP A 206 23.16 18.13 -5.36
CA ASP A 206 23.97 19.20 -5.93
C ASP A 206 25.40 18.70 -6.24
N LEU A 207 25.95 17.86 -5.35
CA LEU A 207 27.22 17.18 -5.61
C LEU A 207 27.13 16.29 -6.87
N ILE A 208 26.07 15.49 -7.06
CA ILE A 208 25.87 14.71 -8.30
C ILE A 208 25.97 15.61 -9.53
N SER A 209 25.25 16.74 -9.50
CA SER A 209 25.19 17.70 -10.62
C SER A 209 26.58 18.25 -10.94
N GLU A 210 27.37 18.57 -9.91
CA GLU A 210 28.72 19.10 -10.07
C GLU A 210 29.74 18.04 -10.56
N LEU A 211 29.61 16.80 -10.08
CA LEU A 211 30.43 15.69 -10.55
C LEU A 211 30.16 15.37 -12.04
N GLN A 212 28.91 15.52 -12.49
CA GLN A 212 28.53 15.37 -13.89
C GLN A 212 29.12 16.48 -14.75
N GLN A 213 29.06 17.75 -14.29
CA GLN A 213 29.69 18.87 -14.99
C GLN A 213 31.20 18.69 -15.18
N ARG A 214 31.86 18.05 -14.20
CA ARG A 214 33.28 17.70 -14.25
C ARG A 214 33.60 16.45 -15.07
N GLY A 215 32.58 15.71 -15.55
CA GLY A 215 32.75 14.48 -16.33
C GLY A 215 33.37 13.31 -15.55
N ILE A 216 33.28 13.33 -14.21
CA ILE A 216 33.88 12.32 -13.31
C ILE A 216 32.84 11.57 -12.47
N PHE A 217 31.55 11.81 -12.72
CA PHE A 217 30.46 11.21 -11.96
C PHE A 217 30.48 9.67 -12.00
N GLU A 218 30.62 9.07 -13.18
CA GLU A 218 30.61 7.62 -13.34
C GLU A 218 31.75 6.95 -12.55
N GLU A 219 32.97 7.50 -12.64
CA GLU A 219 34.14 7.04 -11.88
C GLU A 219 33.86 7.06 -10.36
N ILE A 220 33.24 8.13 -9.86
CA ILE A 220 32.92 8.28 -8.43
C ILE A 220 31.73 7.41 -8.03
N ARG A 221 30.73 7.25 -8.90
CA ARG A 221 29.60 6.36 -8.67
C ARG A 221 30.07 4.93 -8.46
N ASP A 222 31.04 4.46 -9.25
CA ASP A 222 31.58 3.11 -9.12
C ASP A 222 32.42 2.93 -7.84
N MET A 223 32.92 4.02 -7.25
CA MET A 223 33.57 4.02 -5.92
C MET A 223 32.57 3.99 -4.75
N THR A 224 31.27 4.14 -5.00
CA THR A 224 30.22 4.00 -3.95
C THR A 224 30.01 2.53 -3.55
N CYS A 225 28.99 2.27 -2.72
CA CYS A 225 28.58 0.89 -2.42
C CYS A 225 28.14 0.08 -3.64
N ARG A 226 27.90 0.72 -4.80
CA ARG A 226 27.59 0.04 -6.07
C ARG A 226 28.74 -0.82 -6.56
N GLY A 227 29.94 -0.27 -6.68
CA GLY A 227 31.09 -1.00 -7.21
C GLY A 227 31.96 -1.65 -6.14
N THR A 228 31.97 -1.11 -4.91
CA THR A 228 32.85 -1.59 -3.83
C THR A 228 32.16 -2.45 -2.78
N GLY A 229 30.83 -2.59 -2.86
CA GLY A 229 30.01 -3.27 -1.87
C GLY A 229 29.70 -2.42 -0.63
N VAL A 230 28.82 -2.92 0.22
CA VAL A 230 28.38 -2.21 1.41
C VAL A 230 29.40 -2.31 2.54
N LYS A 231 29.69 -1.17 3.15
CA LYS A 231 30.49 -1.02 4.36
C LYS A 231 29.59 -0.52 5.49
N PRO A 232 29.10 -1.39 6.39
CA PRO A 232 28.13 -1.03 7.42
C PRO A 232 28.55 0.19 8.26
N GLU A 233 29.85 0.37 8.48
CA GLU A 233 30.43 1.51 9.22
C GLU A 233 30.20 2.88 8.56
N ILE A 234 29.82 2.91 7.28
CA ILE A 234 29.52 4.14 6.52
C ILE A 234 28.02 4.44 6.49
N LEU A 235 27.16 3.42 6.41
CA LEU A 235 25.74 3.60 6.15
C LEU A 235 24.97 4.18 7.33
N GLY A 236 25.31 3.76 8.55
CA GLY A 236 24.58 4.17 9.75
C GLY A 236 23.29 3.38 10.00
N LYS A 237 22.45 3.90 10.90
CA LYS A 237 21.27 3.22 11.43
C LYS A 237 20.02 3.48 10.60
N LEU A 238 19.19 2.46 10.43
CA LEU A 238 17.88 2.53 9.80
C LEU A 238 16.80 2.58 10.89
N LEU A 239 16.17 3.73 11.06
CA LEU A 239 15.14 3.94 12.09
C LEU A 239 13.77 3.62 11.48
N VAL A 240 13.03 2.70 12.11
CA VAL A 240 11.75 2.19 11.60
C VAL A 240 10.74 2.03 12.73
N PRO A 241 9.44 2.25 12.52
CA PRO A 241 8.45 2.05 13.57
C PRO A 241 8.42 0.59 14.04
N GLN A 242 8.03 0.35 15.29
CA GLN A 242 7.70 -1.00 15.76
C GLN A 242 6.55 -1.61 14.94
N SER A 243 5.57 -0.80 14.54
CA SER A 243 4.41 -1.14 13.70
C SER A 243 4.69 -1.28 12.19
N LYS A 244 5.97 -1.26 11.78
CA LYS A 244 6.41 -1.37 10.38
C LYS A 244 5.95 -2.66 9.70
N HIS A 245 5.85 -2.61 8.36
CA HIS A 245 5.74 -3.81 7.55
C HIS A 245 7.03 -4.64 7.58
N TYR A 246 6.91 -5.97 7.52
CA TYR A 246 8.07 -6.88 7.59
C TYR A 246 9.09 -6.69 6.46
N SER A 247 8.72 -6.01 5.36
CA SER A 247 9.60 -5.75 4.22
C SER A 247 10.90 -5.09 4.64
N TRP A 248 10.89 -4.21 5.64
CA TRP A 248 12.09 -3.48 6.08
C TRP A 248 13.19 -4.39 6.63
N MET A 249 12.82 -5.47 7.34
CA MET A 249 13.79 -6.47 7.82
C MET A 249 14.44 -7.21 6.65
N LYS A 250 13.63 -7.57 5.65
CA LYS A 250 14.10 -8.20 4.41
C LYS A 250 14.95 -7.25 3.56
N ALA A 251 14.61 -5.97 3.53
CA ALA A 251 15.34 -4.96 2.78
C ALA A 251 16.77 -4.79 3.35
N ALA A 252 16.90 -4.69 4.66
CA ALA A 252 18.22 -4.57 5.30
C ALA A 252 19.09 -5.82 5.10
N ASP A 253 18.48 -7.01 5.07
CA ASP A 253 19.14 -8.27 4.72
C ASP A 253 19.63 -8.26 3.27
N ILE A 254 18.72 -8.07 2.30
CA ILE A 254 19.01 -8.06 0.86
C ILE A 254 20.09 -7.03 0.48
N PHE A 255 20.06 -5.84 1.09
CA PHE A 255 21.03 -4.80 0.77
C PHE A 255 22.34 -4.88 1.54
N GLY A 256 22.53 -5.87 2.41
CA GLY A 256 23.76 -6.02 3.19
C GLY A 256 23.93 -4.94 4.27
N ILE A 257 22.83 -4.32 4.72
CA ILE A 257 22.83 -3.34 5.83
C ILE A 257 22.91 -4.09 7.17
N GLY A 258 22.31 -5.27 7.25
CA GLY A 258 22.27 -6.09 8.47
C GLY A 258 21.16 -5.65 9.43
N GLN A 259 20.47 -6.63 10.03
CA GLN A 259 19.34 -6.35 10.92
C GLN A 259 19.74 -5.66 12.23
N GLU A 260 21.01 -5.77 12.65
CA GLU A 260 21.56 -5.06 13.81
C GLU A 260 21.59 -3.53 13.66
N ASN A 261 21.54 -3.04 12.42
CA ASN A 261 21.47 -1.62 12.12
C ASN A 261 20.03 -1.10 12.03
N ILE A 262 19.03 -1.96 12.22
CA ILE A 262 17.63 -1.56 12.32
C ILE A 262 17.34 -1.16 13.76
N ILE A 263 16.96 0.11 13.96
CA ILE A 263 16.57 0.64 15.26
C ILE A 263 15.05 0.79 15.28
N PRO A 264 14.35 -0.03 16.08
CA PRO A 264 12.90 0.07 16.21
C PRO A 264 12.52 1.32 17.03
N LEU A 265 11.67 2.17 16.46
CA LEU A 265 11.06 3.31 17.13
C LEU A 265 9.79 2.84 17.87
N PRO A 266 9.69 3.05 19.19
CA PRO A 266 8.49 2.74 19.95
C PRO A 266 7.26 3.44 19.40
N VAL A 267 6.08 2.84 19.61
CA VAL A 267 4.80 3.43 19.21
C VAL A 267 3.94 3.80 20.42
N ASN A 268 3.17 4.87 20.30
CA ASN A 268 2.23 5.32 21.33
C ASN A 268 0.93 4.49 21.35
N GLU A 269 -0.03 4.84 22.20
CA GLU A 269 -1.32 4.12 22.33
C GLU A 269 -2.22 4.18 21.07
N ASN A 270 -1.95 5.11 20.15
CA ASN A 270 -2.56 5.17 18.81
C ASN A 270 -1.75 4.37 17.77
N TYR A 271 -0.71 3.64 18.19
CA TYR A 271 0.17 2.83 17.35
C TYR A 271 0.93 3.62 16.26
N GLN A 272 1.04 4.93 16.46
CA GLN A 272 1.91 5.84 15.71
C GLN A 272 3.28 5.89 16.40
N ILE A 273 4.35 6.26 15.68
CA ILE A 273 5.65 6.54 16.29
C ILE A 273 5.48 7.45 17.51
N ASP A 274 6.03 7.04 18.67
CA ASP A 274 6.10 7.89 19.85
C ASP A 274 7.14 8.99 19.59
N ILE A 275 6.65 10.23 19.47
CA ILE A 275 7.48 11.40 19.13
C ILE A 275 8.58 11.61 20.16
N ALA A 276 8.29 11.45 21.46
CA ALA A 276 9.27 11.70 22.51
C ALA A 276 10.39 10.64 22.47
N GLN A 277 10.03 9.36 22.29
CA GLN A 277 11.00 8.28 22.15
C GLN A 277 11.80 8.38 20.84
N MET A 278 11.15 8.71 19.73
CA MET A 278 11.81 8.93 18.44
C MET A 278 12.90 10.00 18.56
N ARG A 279 12.57 11.15 19.15
CA ARG A 279 13.51 12.25 19.33
C ARG A 279 14.66 11.87 20.26
N LYS A 280 14.34 11.23 21.39
CA LYS A 280 15.34 10.71 22.33
C LYS A 280 16.32 9.76 21.65
N ILE A 281 15.83 8.70 20.99
CA ILE A 281 16.66 7.70 20.31
C ILE A 281 17.52 8.36 19.24
N THR A 282 16.93 9.26 18.45
CA THR A 282 17.62 9.98 17.37
C THR A 282 18.79 10.80 17.94
N PHE A 283 18.56 11.61 18.97
CA PHE A 283 19.62 12.41 19.59
C PHE A 283 20.67 11.55 20.28
N GLU A 284 20.28 10.47 20.97
CA GLU A 284 21.24 9.55 21.59
C GLU A 284 22.17 8.89 20.57
N LEU A 285 21.66 8.49 19.40
CA LEU A 285 22.49 7.95 18.32
C LEU A 285 23.47 9.00 17.79
N ILE A 286 22.98 10.20 17.49
CA ILE A 286 23.81 11.32 17.00
C ILE A 286 24.91 11.65 18.02
N GLU A 287 24.57 11.75 19.31
CA GLU A 287 25.52 12.06 20.38
C GLU A 287 26.55 10.93 20.62
N GLN A 288 26.22 9.69 20.25
CA GLN A 288 27.14 8.55 20.25
C GLN A 288 28.03 8.50 18.98
N GLY A 289 27.84 9.42 18.03
CA GLY A 289 28.55 9.43 16.75
C GLY A 289 28.03 8.40 15.74
N GLU A 290 26.82 7.88 15.95
CA GLU A 290 26.14 6.97 15.04
C GLU A 290 25.33 7.76 14.02
N SER A 291 25.72 7.70 12.75
CA SER A 291 24.98 8.34 11.66
C SER A 291 23.66 7.63 11.39
N ILE A 292 22.65 8.35 10.90
CA ILE A 292 21.35 7.78 10.52
C ILE A 292 21.26 7.64 9.00
N LEU A 293 21.11 6.41 8.51
CA LEU A 293 20.94 6.13 7.09
C LEU A 293 19.64 6.74 6.58
N ALA A 294 18.54 6.32 7.20
CA ALA A 294 17.19 6.73 6.86
C ALA A 294 16.26 6.58 8.06
N MET A 295 15.23 7.40 8.08
CA MET A 295 14.06 7.23 8.94
C MET A 295 12.86 6.87 8.07
N ILE A 296 12.16 5.81 8.47
CA ILE A 296 10.92 5.36 7.84
C ILE A 296 9.75 5.85 8.69
N ALA A 297 8.76 6.45 8.04
CA ALA A 297 7.47 6.76 8.66
C ALA A 297 6.34 6.16 7.82
N VAL A 298 5.24 5.78 8.45
CA VAL A 298 4.18 4.99 7.80
C VAL A 298 2.87 5.77 7.76
N VAL A 299 2.27 5.85 6.57
CA VAL A 299 0.94 6.43 6.35
C VAL A 299 -0.03 5.28 6.04
N GLY A 300 -0.70 4.81 7.10
CA GLY A 300 -1.57 3.65 7.08
C GLY A 300 -0.80 2.37 7.44
N THR A 301 -0.53 2.15 8.72
CA THR A 301 0.14 0.93 9.20
C THR A 301 -0.66 -0.32 8.88
N THR A 302 0.04 -1.44 8.65
CA THR A 302 -0.58 -2.66 8.11
C THR A 302 -1.62 -3.27 9.04
N GLU A 303 -1.40 -3.18 10.36
CA GLU A 303 -2.21 -3.88 11.35
C GLU A 303 -3.37 -3.05 11.89
N VAL A 304 -3.22 -1.74 12.01
CA VAL A 304 -4.19 -0.85 12.68
C VAL A 304 -4.59 0.37 11.85
N GLY A 305 -3.95 0.59 10.69
CA GLY A 305 -4.26 1.74 9.83
C GLY A 305 -3.86 3.09 10.42
N ALA A 306 -2.93 3.12 11.38
CA ALA A 306 -2.43 4.34 11.99
C ALA A 306 -1.60 5.18 11.00
N ILE A 307 -1.60 6.49 11.19
CA ILE A 307 -0.83 7.43 10.37
C ILE A 307 0.20 8.12 11.27
N ASP A 308 1.48 7.86 11.02
CA ASP A 308 2.56 8.50 11.77
C ASP A 308 2.55 10.02 11.60
N ARG A 309 3.14 10.72 12.58
CA ARG A 309 3.30 12.18 12.59
C ARG A 309 4.46 12.61 11.69
N ILE A 310 4.21 12.59 10.37
CA ILE A 310 5.22 12.91 9.34
C ILE A 310 5.75 14.34 9.53
N ASP A 311 4.87 15.26 9.92
CA ASP A 311 5.22 16.64 10.26
C ASP A 311 6.28 16.72 11.39
N GLU A 312 6.17 15.88 12.41
CA GLU A 312 7.12 15.81 13.53
C GLU A 312 8.44 15.14 13.13
N VAL A 313 8.41 14.16 12.21
CA VAL A 313 9.62 13.56 11.64
C VAL A 313 10.42 14.59 10.85
N ILE A 314 9.74 15.42 10.06
CA ILE A 314 10.39 16.51 9.30
C ILE A 314 10.92 17.59 10.24
N ALA A 315 10.17 17.95 11.28
CA ALA A 315 10.63 18.90 12.30
C ALA A 315 11.90 18.37 13.00
N LEU A 316 11.92 17.08 13.37
CA LEU A 316 13.11 16.44 13.93
C LEU A 316 14.29 16.48 12.96
N ARG A 317 14.10 16.17 11.67
CA ARG A 317 15.19 16.26 10.68
C ARG A 317 15.82 17.64 10.64
N LYS A 318 15.00 18.69 10.57
CA LYS A 318 15.46 20.10 10.56
C LYS A 318 16.23 20.44 11.82
N GLU A 319 15.74 20.01 12.97
CA GLU A 319 16.43 20.25 14.24
C GLU A 319 17.76 19.49 14.34
N CYS A 320 17.84 18.27 13.81
CA CYS A 320 19.10 17.52 13.72
C CYS A 320 20.11 18.27 12.82
N GLU A 321 19.66 18.80 11.69
CA GLU A 321 20.48 19.60 10.77
C GLU A 321 20.97 20.90 11.44
N GLU A 322 20.09 21.62 12.12
CA GLU A 322 20.41 22.91 12.77
C GLU A 322 21.32 22.73 14.00
N ARG A 323 21.04 21.74 14.83
CA ARG A 323 21.72 21.56 16.13
C ARG A 323 23.01 20.76 16.02
N TYR A 324 23.03 19.74 15.17
CA TYR A 324 24.14 18.79 15.10
C TYR A 324 24.83 18.81 13.73
N GLY A 325 24.28 19.50 12.73
CA GLY A 325 24.75 19.39 11.35
C GLY A 325 24.51 18.00 10.77
N GLU A 326 23.51 17.27 11.30
CA GLU A 326 23.24 15.90 10.91
C GLU A 326 21.87 15.73 10.24
N SER A 327 21.86 15.22 9.02
CA SER A 327 20.64 14.89 8.27
C SER A 327 20.46 13.38 8.09
N PHE A 328 19.25 12.99 7.68
CA PHE A 328 18.89 11.63 7.31
C PHE A 328 17.87 11.61 6.16
N TYR A 329 17.91 10.53 5.38
CA TYR A 329 16.93 10.27 4.33
C TYR A 329 15.56 9.95 4.96
N LEU A 330 14.50 10.60 4.48
CA LEU A 330 13.13 10.31 4.90
C LEU A 330 12.39 9.57 3.79
N HIS A 331 12.03 8.32 4.08
CA HIS A 331 11.11 7.55 3.25
C HIS A 331 9.76 7.42 3.96
N VAL A 332 8.68 7.70 3.24
CA VAL A 332 7.33 7.46 3.76
C VAL A 332 6.72 6.24 3.09
N ASP A 333 6.41 5.22 3.88
CA ASP A 333 5.63 4.07 3.46
C ASP A 333 4.14 4.42 3.50
N ALA A 334 3.62 4.98 2.41
CA ALA A 334 2.21 5.29 2.22
C ALA A 334 1.50 4.22 1.37
N ALA A 335 1.99 2.97 1.41
CA ALA A 335 1.47 1.91 0.58
C ALA A 335 -0.06 1.75 0.75
N TYR A 336 -0.55 1.80 1.99
CA TYR A 336 -1.98 1.63 2.26
C TYR A 336 -2.79 2.91 2.16
N ALA A 337 -2.39 4.04 2.75
CA ALA A 337 -3.24 5.23 2.82
C ALA A 337 -2.79 6.39 1.91
N GLY A 338 -1.84 6.17 1.00
CA GLY A 338 -1.32 7.23 0.12
C GLY A 338 -2.38 7.90 -0.76
N TYR A 339 -3.32 7.14 -1.33
CA TYR A 339 -4.43 7.71 -2.14
C TYR A 339 -5.41 8.53 -1.31
N ALA A 340 -5.41 8.42 0.03
CA ALA A 340 -6.27 9.27 0.86
C ALA A 340 -5.87 10.75 0.78
N CYS A 341 -4.66 11.05 0.29
CA CYS A 341 -4.25 12.41 -0.03
C CYS A 341 -5.18 13.09 -1.05
N ALA A 342 -5.79 12.33 -1.97
CA ALA A 342 -6.77 12.84 -2.92
C ALA A 342 -8.01 13.50 -2.26
N MET A 343 -8.34 13.14 -1.02
CA MET A 343 -9.43 13.80 -0.28
C MET A 343 -9.06 15.20 0.22
N LEU A 344 -7.78 15.57 0.17
CA LEU A 344 -7.26 16.83 0.69
C LEU A 344 -6.91 17.82 -0.42
N LEU A 345 -7.11 17.43 -1.68
CA LEU A 345 -6.76 18.22 -2.86
C LEU A 345 -8.00 18.71 -3.59
N ASP A 346 -8.03 19.97 -3.97
CA ASP A 346 -9.09 20.56 -4.80
C ASP A 346 -9.00 20.07 -6.26
N GLU A 347 -9.91 20.56 -7.11
CA GLU A 347 -9.95 20.17 -8.53
C GLU A 347 -8.68 20.57 -9.32
N GLN A 348 -7.93 21.54 -8.80
CA GLN A 348 -6.66 22.01 -9.38
C GLN A 348 -5.46 21.21 -8.86
N GLY A 349 -5.66 20.37 -7.84
CA GLY A 349 -4.61 19.58 -7.20
C GLY A 349 -3.89 20.32 -6.07
N GLU A 350 -4.45 21.42 -5.58
CA GLU A 350 -3.91 22.17 -4.45
C GLU A 350 -4.50 21.70 -3.13
N PHE A 351 -3.72 21.77 -2.04
CA PHE A 351 -4.21 21.38 -0.72
C PHE A 351 -5.32 22.34 -0.25
N ILE A 352 -6.47 21.79 0.10
CA ILE A 352 -7.59 22.50 0.72
C ILE A 352 -7.20 22.82 2.16
N GLU A 353 -7.39 24.06 2.60
CA GLU A 353 -7.11 24.44 3.99
C GLU A 353 -8.02 23.69 4.98
N TYR A 354 -7.45 23.36 6.15
CA TYR A 354 -8.08 22.44 7.09
C TYR A 354 -9.46 22.91 7.55
N ASP A 355 -9.61 24.22 7.81
CA ASP A 355 -10.85 24.82 8.28
C ASP A 355 -11.98 24.75 7.23
N ASP A 356 -11.62 24.65 5.94
CA ASP A 356 -12.57 24.59 4.83
C ASP A 356 -12.91 23.15 4.41
N LEU A 357 -12.05 22.16 4.69
CA LEU A 357 -12.18 20.77 4.24
C LEU A 357 -13.58 20.17 4.44
N ALA A 358 -14.11 20.25 5.66
CA ALA A 358 -15.40 19.66 5.98
C ALA A 358 -16.53 20.30 5.17
N SER A 359 -16.46 21.62 4.97
CA SER A 359 -17.44 22.35 4.16
C SER A 359 -17.34 21.97 2.67
N CYS A 360 -16.11 21.84 2.16
CA CYS A 360 -15.84 21.38 0.80
C CYS A 360 -16.41 19.97 0.57
N HIS A 361 -16.06 19.00 1.43
CA HIS A 361 -16.54 17.61 1.31
C HIS A 361 -18.07 17.50 1.33
N ARG A 362 -18.74 18.27 2.19
CA ARG A 362 -20.20 18.32 2.26
C ARG A 362 -20.81 18.93 1.00
N SER A 363 -20.23 20.02 0.49
CA SER A 363 -20.75 20.72 -0.69
C SER A 363 -20.78 19.84 -1.95
N ILE A 364 -19.86 18.87 -2.05
CA ILE A 364 -19.78 17.91 -3.16
C ILE A 364 -20.40 16.55 -2.82
N GLY A 365 -21.01 16.41 -1.63
CA GLY A 365 -21.74 15.21 -1.22
C GLY A 365 -20.89 13.96 -1.00
N ILE A 366 -19.60 14.09 -0.67
CA ILE A 366 -18.74 12.92 -0.42
C ILE A 366 -18.70 12.52 1.06
N MET A 367 -19.09 13.42 1.97
CA MET A 367 -19.10 13.19 3.41
C MET A 367 -20.43 13.67 4.04
N PRO A 368 -21.11 12.83 4.85
CA PRO A 368 -22.29 13.23 5.63
C PRO A 368 -22.00 14.32 6.67
N GLU A 369 -23.04 15.01 7.16
CA GLU A 369 -22.87 16.11 8.14
C GLU A 369 -22.22 15.66 9.46
N ASN A 370 -22.55 14.45 9.92
CA ASN A 370 -22.11 13.88 11.19
C ASN A 370 -20.73 13.20 11.14
N ILE A 371 -20.07 13.16 9.97
CA ILE A 371 -18.76 12.55 9.80
C ILE A 371 -17.78 13.63 9.34
N SER A 372 -16.60 13.67 9.95
CA SER A 372 -15.51 14.57 9.57
C SER A 372 -14.21 13.78 9.52
N TRP A 373 -13.46 13.94 8.43
CA TRP A 373 -12.13 13.38 8.27
C TRP A 373 -11.30 14.36 7.44
N PRO A 374 -9.99 14.53 7.71
CA PRO A 374 -9.18 13.85 8.73
C PRO A 374 -9.19 14.56 10.11
N LYS A 375 -8.56 13.94 11.12
CA LYS A 375 -8.15 14.64 12.36
C LYS A 375 -7.08 15.71 12.04
N PRO A 376 -6.92 16.77 12.85
CA PRO A 376 -5.95 17.84 12.58
C PRO A 376 -4.51 17.34 12.39
N GLU A 377 -4.06 16.40 13.22
CA GLU A 377 -2.74 15.82 13.17
C GLU A 377 -2.52 14.93 11.93
N VAL A 378 -3.56 14.21 11.50
CA VAL A 378 -3.54 13.42 10.26
C VAL A 378 -3.45 14.33 9.04
N TYR A 379 -4.20 15.45 9.02
CA TYR A 379 -4.07 16.47 7.97
C TYR A 379 -2.64 17.02 7.88
N LYS A 380 -2.03 17.38 9.02
CA LYS A 380 -0.65 17.88 9.07
C LYS A 380 0.33 16.86 8.49
N SER A 381 0.18 15.58 8.84
CA SER A 381 0.99 14.49 8.27
C SER A 381 0.90 14.43 6.75
N PHE A 382 -0.31 14.45 6.17
CA PHE A 382 -0.48 14.43 4.71
C PHE A 382 0.12 15.68 4.04
N ARG A 383 -0.11 16.86 4.61
CA ARG A 383 0.45 18.13 4.08
C ARG A 383 1.98 18.13 4.08
N ALA A 384 2.59 17.38 5.00
CA ALA A 384 4.04 17.28 5.14
C ALA A 384 4.68 16.26 4.19
N LEU A 385 3.92 15.40 3.51
CA LEU A 385 4.43 14.38 2.58
C LEU A 385 5.36 14.94 1.49
N LYS A 386 5.07 16.15 1.01
CA LYS A 386 5.89 16.86 0.00
C LYS A 386 7.35 17.07 0.42
N GLU A 387 7.67 16.91 1.71
CA GLU A 387 9.04 17.04 2.23
C GLU A 387 9.80 15.72 2.35
N ALA A 388 9.14 14.58 2.21
CA ALA A 388 9.81 13.27 2.16
C ALA A 388 10.73 13.19 0.94
N ASP A 389 11.83 12.44 1.03
CA ASP A 389 12.74 12.23 -0.10
C ASP A 389 12.14 11.21 -1.09
N SER A 390 11.43 10.21 -0.58
CA SER A 390 10.59 9.31 -1.38
C SER A 390 9.36 8.80 -0.64
N ILE A 391 8.36 8.37 -1.42
CA ILE A 391 7.09 7.85 -0.93
C ILE A 391 6.74 6.58 -1.70
N THR A 392 6.49 5.50 -0.97
CA THR A 392 5.85 4.28 -1.51
C THR A 392 4.34 4.46 -1.51
N VAL A 393 3.66 4.05 -2.57
CA VAL A 393 2.19 3.99 -2.64
C VAL A 393 1.74 2.79 -3.45
N ASP A 394 0.67 2.10 -3.04
CA ASP A 394 0.18 0.92 -3.77
C ASP A 394 -1.15 1.19 -4.49
N PRO A 395 -1.13 1.36 -5.83
CA PRO A 395 -2.35 1.32 -6.63
C PRO A 395 -3.20 0.05 -6.41
N HIS A 396 -2.58 -1.11 -6.18
CA HIS A 396 -3.32 -2.37 -5.93
C HIS A 396 -3.93 -2.51 -4.52
N LYS A 397 -3.78 -1.48 -3.67
CA LYS A 397 -4.47 -1.39 -2.38
C LYS A 397 -5.68 -0.46 -2.56
N VAL A 398 -5.62 0.73 -1.98
CA VAL A 398 -6.69 1.74 -2.03
C VAL A 398 -6.78 2.49 -3.37
N GLY A 399 -5.89 2.21 -4.32
CA GLY A 399 -6.04 2.66 -5.70
C GLY A 399 -7.07 1.84 -6.48
N PHE A 400 -7.55 0.71 -5.94
CA PHE A 400 -8.54 -0.19 -6.56
C PHE A 400 -8.10 -0.75 -7.92
N ILE A 401 -6.78 -0.88 -8.12
CA ILE A 401 -6.16 -1.50 -9.29
C ILE A 401 -5.93 -2.99 -8.98
N GLN A 402 -6.03 -3.86 -9.99
CA GLN A 402 -5.71 -5.27 -9.83
C GLN A 402 -4.23 -5.50 -9.55
N TYR A 403 -3.93 -6.55 -8.80
CA TYR A 403 -2.55 -7.00 -8.60
C TYR A 403 -1.90 -7.40 -9.94
N ALA A 404 -0.60 -7.15 -10.16
CA ALA A 404 0.34 -6.50 -9.25
C ALA A 404 0.63 -5.05 -9.70
N ALA A 405 0.47 -4.08 -8.79
CA ALA A 405 0.74 -2.66 -9.03
C ALA A 405 1.10 -1.94 -7.71
N GLY A 406 2.40 -1.80 -7.45
CA GLY A 406 2.95 -0.83 -6.50
C GLY A 406 3.49 0.40 -7.23
N ALA A 407 3.95 1.40 -6.49
CA ALA A 407 4.64 2.55 -7.05
C ALA A 407 5.56 3.21 -6.02
N ILE A 408 6.58 3.89 -6.52
CA ILE A 408 7.44 4.79 -5.73
C ILE A 408 7.49 6.16 -6.40
N CYS A 409 7.46 7.20 -5.58
CA CYS A 409 7.67 8.59 -5.97
C CYS A 409 8.94 9.12 -5.30
N MET A 410 9.81 9.75 -6.07
CA MET A 410 11.02 10.43 -5.64
C MET A 410 10.83 11.93 -5.78
N LYS A 411 11.17 12.70 -4.74
CA LYS A 411 11.05 14.17 -4.76
C LYS A 411 11.91 14.81 -5.85
N ASP A 412 13.09 14.24 -6.11
CA ASP A 412 14.07 14.76 -7.05
C ASP A 412 14.66 13.65 -7.94
N LYS A 413 14.47 13.78 -9.26
CA LYS A 413 14.89 12.80 -10.27
C LYS A 413 16.39 12.73 -10.49
N ARG A 414 17.19 13.67 -9.97
CA ARG A 414 18.67 13.57 -10.00
C ARG A 414 19.18 12.33 -9.26
N ILE A 415 18.37 11.75 -8.37
CA ILE A 415 18.62 10.47 -7.72
C ILE A 415 18.81 9.33 -8.74
N LEU A 416 18.12 9.40 -9.89
CA LEU A 416 18.15 8.33 -10.90
C LEU A 416 19.56 8.09 -11.44
N ASP A 417 20.35 9.14 -11.61
CA ASP A 417 21.71 9.04 -12.14
C ASP A 417 22.60 8.14 -11.26
N LEU A 418 22.34 8.16 -9.94
CA LEU A 418 23.06 7.37 -8.96
C LEU A 418 22.67 5.89 -8.99
N ILE A 419 21.41 5.59 -9.29
CA ILE A 419 20.91 4.20 -9.29
C ILE A 419 20.94 3.54 -10.66
N SER A 420 21.06 4.33 -11.73
CA SER A 420 20.97 3.85 -13.11
C SER A 420 22.11 2.91 -13.53
N SER A 421 21.77 1.92 -14.36
CA SER A 421 22.75 1.01 -14.99
C SER A 421 22.61 1.07 -16.51
N HIS A 422 23.73 1.17 -17.22
CA HIS A 422 23.75 1.19 -18.69
C HIS A 422 24.04 -0.21 -19.24
N ALA A 423 23.16 -0.72 -20.08
CA ALA A 423 23.31 -1.97 -20.83
C ALA A 423 23.17 -1.70 -22.34
N ALA A 424 24.23 -1.95 -23.10
CA ALA A 424 24.33 -1.59 -24.53
C ALA A 424 23.28 -2.23 -25.46
N TYR A 425 22.54 -3.25 -25.01
CA TYR A 425 21.52 -3.95 -25.79
C TYR A 425 20.08 -3.49 -25.52
N VAL A 426 19.87 -2.55 -24.58
CA VAL A 426 18.54 -2.06 -24.17
C VAL A 426 18.37 -0.55 -24.42
N PHE A 427 19.47 0.21 -24.41
CA PHE A 427 19.42 1.67 -24.45
C PHE A 427 20.02 2.20 -25.75
N GLU A 428 19.22 2.86 -26.58
CA GLU A 428 19.69 3.49 -27.82
C GLU A 428 20.59 4.70 -27.51
N GLU A 429 21.84 4.68 -27.97
CA GLU A 429 22.76 5.84 -27.90
C GLU A 429 22.28 7.02 -28.77
N ASN A 430 21.32 6.80 -29.67
CA ASN A 430 20.86 7.73 -30.71
C ASN A 430 19.45 8.32 -30.46
N ALA A 431 19.05 8.54 -29.20
CA ALA A 431 17.83 9.29 -28.93
C ALA A 431 18.05 10.80 -29.17
N ASP A 432 17.29 11.37 -30.09
CA ASP A 432 17.23 12.81 -30.40
C ASP A 432 16.92 13.64 -29.13
N LYS A 433 17.93 14.15 -28.41
CA LYS A 433 17.76 14.84 -27.10
C LYS A 433 16.99 16.17 -27.15
N THR A 434 16.45 16.54 -28.31
CA THR A 434 15.76 17.82 -28.55
C THR A 434 14.33 17.87 -27.98
N THR A 435 13.66 16.72 -27.78
CA THR A 435 12.30 16.67 -27.21
C THR A 435 12.25 15.97 -25.85
N PRO A 436 11.33 16.37 -24.94
CA PRO A 436 11.16 15.70 -23.65
C PRO A 436 10.89 14.19 -23.77
N ALA A 437 10.06 13.78 -24.74
CA ALA A 437 9.77 12.37 -25.03
C ALA A 437 11.04 11.58 -25.39
N ALA A 438 11.95 12.20 -26.14
CA ALA A 438 13.20 11.56 -26.52
C ALA A 438 14.27 11.56 -25.41
N ARG A 439 14.20 12.46 -24.42
CA ARG A 439 15.01 12.37 -23.18
C ARG A 439 14.56 11.24 -22.25
N ASN A 440 13.29 10.86 -22.33
CA ASN A 440 12.71 9.80 -21.51
C ASN A 440 12.91 8.39 -22.08
N ARG A 441 13.37 8.27 -23.33
CA ARG A 441 13.68 6.99 -23.99
C ARG A 441 14.85 6.32 -23.27
N GLY A 442 14.55 5.28 -22.50
CA GLY A 442 15.53 4.46 -21.79
C GLY A 442 15.53 4.61 -20.27
N ILE A 443 14.90 5.65 -19.70
CA ILE A 443 14.96 5.93 -18.25
C ILE A 443 14.37 4.78 -17.42
N LEU A 444 13.21 4.23 -17.79
CA LEU A 444 12.55 3.21 -16.95
C LEU A 444 13.44 1.98 -16.76
N GLY A 445 13.86 1.29 -17.83
CA GLY A 445 14.65 0.06 -17.70
C GLY A 445 16.04 0.24 -17.08
N SER A 446 16.65 1.43 -17.22
CA SER A 446 17.97 1.70 -16.64
C SER A 446 17.91 2.10 -15.18
N SER A 447 16.82 2.73 -14.75
CA SER A 447 16.78 3.54 -13.51
C SER A 447 15.82 3.00 -12.45
N ILE A 448 15.34 1.76 -12.61
CA ILE A 448 14.46 1.06 -11.64
C ILE A 448 15.18 -0.18 -11.08
N MET A 449 14.68 -0.70 -9.96
CA MET A 449 15.20 -1.95 -9.38
C MET A 449 14.86 -3.21 -10.19
N GLU A 450 13.70 -3.20 -10.84
CA GLU A 450 13.16 -4.35 -11.58
C GLU A 450 13.65 -4.39 -13.04
N GLY A 451 13.32 -5.47 -13.74
CA GLY A 451 13.58 -5.61 -15.17
C GLY A 451 12.31 -5.50 -16.00
N SER A 452 12.04 -6.55 -16.79
CA SER A 452 10.83 -6.64 -17.60
C SER A 452 9.56 -6.45 -16.76
N LYS A 453 8.66 -5.59 -17.24
CA LYS A 453 7.42 -5.24 -16.54
C LYS A 453 6.29 -4.95 -17.52
N SER A 454 5.08 -5.35 -17.15
CA SER A 454 3.93 -5.31 -18.05
C SER A 454 3.44 -3.88 -18.27
N GLY A 455 3.43 -3.43 -19.54
CA GLY A 455 2.79 -2.18 -19.90
C GLY A 455 1.26 -2.20 -19.76
N ALA A 456 0.65 -3.38 -19.63
CA ALA A 456 -0.76 -3.50 -19.29
C ALA A 456 -1.08 -2.97 -17.88
N THR A 457 -0.15 -3.13 -16.93
CA THR A 457 -0.28 -2.53 -15.59
C THR A 457 -0.27 -1.00 -15.68
N ALA A 458 0.60 -0.43 -16.52
CA ALA A 458 0.65 1.01 -16.77
C ALA A 458 -0.64 1.53 -17.40
N ALA A 459 -1.15 0.84 -18.42
CA ALA A 459 -2.42 1.21 -19.06
C ALA A 459 -3.60 1.17 -18.07
N ALA A 460 -3.64 0.16 -17.19
CA ALA A 460 -4.66 0.03 -16.16
C ALA A 460 -4.65 1.19 -15.16
N LEU A 461 -3.46 1.51 -14.63
CA LEU A 461 -3.28 2.65 -13.71
C LEU A 461 -3.62 3.97 -14.38
N TRP A 462 -3.09 4.19 -15.59
CA TRP A 462 -3.34 5.40 -16.36
C TRP A 462 -4.83 5.61 -16.60
N ALA A 463 -5.54 4.59 -17.08
CA ALA A 463 -6.96 4.70 -17.37
C ALA A 463 -7.78 5.03 -16.11
N ALA A 464 -7.41 4.43 -14.96
CA ALA A 464 -8.01 4.78 -13.68
C ALA A 464 -7.75 6.25 -13.30
N HIS A 465 -6.52 6.75 -13.42
CA HIS A 465 -6.17 8.16 -13.13
C HIS A 465 -6.77 9.17 -14.12
N ARG A 466 -7.08 8.76 -15.35
CA ARG A 466 -7.80 9.60 -16.34
C ARG A 466 -9.29 9.68 -16.05
N LEU A 467 -9.91 8.59 -15.58
CA LEU A 467 -11.32 8.58 -15.19
C LEU A 467 -11.53 9.23 -13.82
N LEU A 468 -10.60 9.00 -12.90
CA LEU A 468 -10.61 9.44 -11.51
C LEU A 468 -9.37 10.29 -11.25
N PRO A 469 -9.47 11.63 -11.37
CA PRO A 469 -8.41 12.52 -10.94
C PRO A 469 -8.04 12.26 -9.47
N LEU A 470 -6.76 12.43 -9.14
CA LEU A 470 -6.23 12.24 -7.79
C LEU A 470 -6.56 13.42 -6.87
N ASN A 471 -7.84 13.80 -6.80
CA ASN A 471 -8.37 14.87 -5.97
C ASN A 471 -9.85 14.61 -5.58
N ILE A 472 -10.51 15.58 -4.92
CA ILE A 472 -11.89 15.44 -4.42
C ILE A 472 -12.93 15.17 -5.50
N SER A 473 -12.66 15.50 -6.77
CA SER A 473 -13.59 15.24 -7.89
C SER A 473 -13.57 13.79 -8.37
N GLY A 474 -12.48 13.06 -8.12
CA GLY A 474 -12.25 11.68 -8.55
C GLY A 474 -12.04 10.73 -7.38
N TYR A 475 -10.79 10.34 -7.11
CA TYR A 475 -10.44 9.40 -6.05
C TYR A 475 -10.92 9.82 -4.66
N GLY A 476 -11.03 11.12 -4.39
CA GLY A 476 -11.59 11.60 -3.13
C GLY A 476 -13.00 11.05 -2.86
N LYS A 477 -13.84 10.88 -3.89
CA LYS A 477 -15.18 10.26 -3.75
C LYS A 477 -15.11 8.77 -3.40
N VAL A 478 -14.17 8.05 -4.02
CA VAL A 478 -13.99 6.60 -3.83
C VAL A 478 -13.44 6.31 -2.44
N ILE A 479 -12.45 7.07 -2.00
CA ILE A 479 -11.86 6.92 -0.67
C ILE A 479 -12.87 7.33 0.42
N ALA A 480 -13.62 8.42 0.22
CA ALA A 480 -14.63 8.86 1.16
C ALA A 480 -15.70 7.79 1.42
N ALA A 481 -16.10 7.03 0.40
CA ALA A 481 -17.06 5.93 0.57
C ALA A 481 -16.61 4.91 1.64
N GLY A 482 -15.34 4.50 1.60
CA GLY A 482 -14.77 3.59 2.59
C GLY A 482 -14.66 4.22 3.99
N ILE A 483 -14.28 5.50 4.09
CA ILE A 483 -14.22 6.22 5.37
C ILE A 483 -15.62 6.35 5.99
N VAL A 484 -16.63 6.70 5.21
CA VAL A 484 -18.02 6.80 5.67
C VAL A 484 -18.51 5.46 6.20
N THR A 485 -18.29 4.36 5.46
CA THR A 485 -18.66 3.02 5.92
C THR A 485 -17.90 2.64 7.19
N ALA A 486 -16.60 2.94 7.27
CA ALA A 486 -15.80 2.68 8.46
C ALA A 486 -16.35 3.43 9.68
N GLN A 487 -16.59 4.73 9.56
CA GLN A 487 -17.11 5.52 10.68
C GLN A 487 -18.47 5.00 11.16
N ARG A 488 -19.38 4.65 10.24
CA ARG A 488 -20.66 4.06 10.64
C ARG A 488 -20.52 2.71 11.32
N LEU A 489 -19.62 1.86 10.83
CA LEU A 489 -19.33 0.57 11.46
C LEU A 489 -18.74 0.77 12.86
N LEU A 490 -17.83 1.74 13.01
CA LEU A 490 -17.25 2.12 14.29
C LEU A 490 -18.33 2.60 15.27
N ASP A 491 -19.23 3.49 14.84
CA ASP A 491 -20.32 4.00 15.67
C ASP A 491 -21.26 2.88 16.13
N LYS A 492 -21.64 1.98 15.21
CA LYS A 492 -22.51 0.84 15.53
C LYS A 492 -21.86 -0.16 16.46
N LEU A 493 -20.59 -0.51 16.24
CA LEU A 493 -19.84 -1.42 17.11
C LEU A 493 -19.62 -0.83 18.51
N THR A 494 -19.37 0.48 18.60
CA THR A 494 -19.10 1.16 19.89
C THR A 494 -20.34 1.18 20.76
N ASN A 495 -21.52 1.33 20.15
CA ASN A 495 -22.80 1.39 20.85
C ASN A 495 -23.54 0.05 20.86
N LEU A 496 -22.89 -1.05 20.46
CA LEU A 496 -23.50 -2.38 20.45
C LEU A 496 -23.67 -2.88 21.89
N PRO A 497 -24.91 -3.11 22.38
CA PRO A 497 -25.10 -3.69 23.71
C PRO A 497 -24.54 -5.12 23.78
N PRO A 498 -24.26 -5.64 25.00
CA PRO A 498 -23.81 -7.01 25.18
C PRO A 498 -24.72 -8.02 24.47
N ILE A 499 -24.14 -8.90 23.68
CA ILE A 499 -24.84 -9.96 22.97
C ILE A 499 -25.06 -11.14 23.91
N ALA A 500 -26.33 -11.43 24.23
CA ALA A 500 -26.70 -12.57 25.07
C ALA A 500 -26.87 -13.86 24.24
N VAL A 501 -26.23 -14.94 24.71
CA VAL A 501 -26.30 -16.29 24.12
C VAL A 501 -26.43 -17.29 25.26
N GLY A 502 -27.64 -17.81 25.48
CA GLY A 502 -27.93 -18.66 26.64
C GLY A 502 -27.63 -17.92 27.95
N LYS A 503 -26.73 -18.46 28.77
CA LYS A 503 -26.24 -17.84 30.03
C LYS A 503 -25.04 -16.90 29.84
N HIS A 504 -24.47 -16.85 28.64
CA HIS A 504 -23.27 -16.08 28.34
C HIS A 504 -23.65 -14.70 27.78
N GLN A 505 -22.83 -13.69 28.08
CA GLN A 505 -22.95 -12.35 27.49
C GLN A 505 -21.59 -11.92 26.94
N PHE A 506 -21.58 -11.34 25.74
CA PHE A 506 -20.36 -10.91 25.06
C PHE A 506 -20.43 -9.43 24.71
N GLU A 507 -19.40 -8.68 25.11
CA GLU A 507 -19.18 -7.28 24.74
C GLU A 507 -18.23 -7.18 23.55
N VAL A 508 -18.37 -6.12 22.75
CA VAL A 508 -17.40 -5.77 21.72
C VAL A 508 -16.54 -4.62 22.22
N HIS A 509 -15.23 -4.80 22.16
CA HIS A 509 -14.24 -3.81 22.56
C HIS A 509 -13.42 -3.37 21.34
N ILE A 510 -13.50 -2.09 20.98
CA ILE A 510 -12.82 -1.55 19.79
C ILE A 510 -11.47 -0.97 20.19
N MET A 511 -10.45 -1.17 19.35
CA MET A 511 -9.20 -0.44 19.49
C MET A 511 -9.42 1.06 19.26
N PRO A 512 -8.75 1.93 20.03
CA PRO A 512 -8.94 3.37 19.89
C PRO A 512 -8.48 3.89 18.52
N SER A 513 -9.19 4.92 18.04
CA SER A 513 -8.66 5.96 17.16
C SER A 513 -8.23 5.51 15.74
N PRO A 514 -9.13 4.99 14.88
CA PRO A 514 -8.75 4.76 13.48
C PRO A 514 -8.41 6.10 12.81
N ASP A 515 -7.23 6.21 12.22
CA ASP A 515 -6.81 7.39 11.45
C ASP A 515 -7.32 7.36 10.01
N PHE A 516 -7.79 6.19 9.57
CA PHE A 516 -8.33 5.92 8.24
C PHE A 516 -9.42 4.85 8.32
N HIS A 517 -9.68 4.08 7.26
CA HIS A 517 -10.80 3.12 7.21
C HIS A 517 -10.48 1.69 7.67
N MET A 518 -9.56 1.50 8.63
CA MET A 518 -9.30 0.19 9.27
C MET A 518 -9.87 0.17 10.68
N ILE A 519 -10.62 -0.86 11.03
CA ILE A 519 -11.25 -1.02 12.35
C ILE A 519 -10.85 -2.34 12.95
N ASN A 520 -10.36 -2.28 14.18
CA ASN A 520 -9.92 -3.44 14.92
C ASN A 520 -10.71 -3.57 16.21
N PHE A 521 -11.13 -4.79 16.53
CA PHE A 521 -12.01 -5.04 17.68
C PHE A 521 -11.85 -6.47 18.20
N THR A 522 -12.37 -6.71 19.41
CA THR A 522 -12.42 -8.03 20.03
C THR A 522 -13.79 -8.27 20.65
N PHE A 523 -14.19 -9.52 20.74
CA PHE A 523 -15.29 -9.95 21.60
C PHE A 523 -14.73 -10.37 22.96
N LYS A 524 -15.39 -9.94 24.03
CA LYS A 524 -15.04 -10.32 25.40
C LYS A 524 -16.28 -10.82 26.11
N GLU A 525 -16.17 -12.01 26.71
CA GLU A 525 -17.20 -12.50 27.61
C GLU A 525 -17.26 -11.65 28.90
N VAL A 526 -18.46 -11.26 29.31
CA VAL A 526 -18.70 -10.48 30.53
C VAL A 526 -18.22 -11.26 31.74
N GLY A 527 -17.43 -10.61 32.61
CA GLY A 527 -16.81 -11.25 33.77
C GLY A 527 -15.55 -12.08 33.47
N ASN A 528 -15.15 -12.25 32.21
CA ASN A 528 -13.88 -12.89 31.89
C ASN A 528 -12.69 -11.96 32.22
N GLU A 529 -11.82 -12.40 33.13
CA GLU A 529 -10.59 -11.70 33.54
C GLU A 529 -9.31 -12.38 33.02
N ASN A 530 -9.44 -13.48 32.25
CA ASN A 530 -8.31 -14.26 31.75
C ASN A 530 -7.99 -13.92 30.29
N LEU A 531 -6.77 -13.46 30.03
CA LEU A 531 -6.40 -12.99 28.70
C LEU A 531 -6.15 -14.15 27.72
N ASN A 532 -5.77 -15.33 28.20
CA ASN A 532 -5.62 -16.51 27.33
C ASN A 532 -6.97 -17.02 26.80
N SER A 533 -8.02 -17.07 27.63
CA SER A 533 -9.35 -17.45 27.17
C SER A 533 -9.94 -16.40 26.21
N HIS A 534 -9.71 -15.11 26.48
CA HIS A 534 -10.08 -14.03 25.53
C HIS A 534 -9.39 -14.18 24.17
N ASN A 535 -8.09 -14.48 24.18
CA ASN A 535 -7.33 -14.72 22.95
C ASN A 535 -7.84 -15.97 22.20
N ALA A 536 -8.18 -17.03 22.93
CA ALA A 536 -8.75 -18.25 22.34
C ALA A 536 -10.12 -18.01 21.70
N LEU A 537 -11.00 -17.25 22.38
CA LEU A 537 -12.31 -16.84 21.87
C LEU A 537 -12.18 -16.09 20.53
N ASN A 538 -11.36 -15.03 20.49
CA ASN A 538 -11.22 -14.22 19.28
C ASN A 538 -10.52 -14.97 18.15
N LYS A 539 -9.55 -15.82 18.46
CA LYS A 539 -8.95 -16.71 17.47
C LYS A 539 -9.98 -17.66 16.87
N ARG A 540 -10.84 -18.27 17.69
CA ARG A 540 -11.87 -19.18 17.21
C ARG A 540 -12.95 -18.44 16.42
N LEU A 541 -13.33 -17.22 16.81
CA LEU A 541 -14.20 -16.35 16.01
C LEU A 541 -13.60 -16.06 14.63
N TYR A 542 -12.32 -15.68 14.57
CA TYR A 542 -11.61 -15.52 13.30
C TYR A 542 -11.66 -16.81 12.47
N GLU A 543 -11.43 -17.97 13.09
CA GLU A 543 -11.48 -19.24 12.36
C GLU A 543 -12.85 -19.47 11.72
N LEU A 544 -13.94 -19.26 12.48
CA LEU A 544 -15.32 -19.37 12.00
C LEU A 544 -15.73 -18.31 10.96
N CYS A 545 -14.99 -17.22 10.85
CA CYS A 545 -15.26 -16.08 9.97
C CYS A 545 -14.10 -15.85 8.99
N SER A 546 -13.37 -16.90 8.60
CA SER A 546 -12.26 -16.81 7.64
C SER A 546 -12.22 -18.04 6.73
N TYR A 547 -11.27 -18.07 5.81
CA TYR A 547 -11.04 -19.22 4.92
C TYR A 547 -10.65 -20.52 5.67
N SER A 548 -10.29 -20.42 6.95
CA SER A 548 -9.74 -21.54 7.71
C SER A 548 -10.76 -22.64 8.07
N THR A 549 -12.07 -22.36 8.02
CA THR A 549 -13.14 -23.32 8.39
C THR A 549 -13.84 -23.98 7.21
N GLY A 550 -13.38 -23.76 5.97
CA GLY A 550 -13.90 -24.43 4.79
C GLY A 550 -14.05 -23.52 3.57
N ARG A 551 -15.05 -23.80 2.73
CA ARG A 551 -15.31 -23.00 1.52
C ARG A 551 -15.71 -21.58 1.93
N ALA A 552 -15.00 -20.57 1.42
CA ALA A 552 -15.29 -19.15 1.70
C ALA A 552 -16.77 -18.78 1.39
N TYR A 553 -17.36 -19.42 0.39
CA TYR A 553 -18.78 -19.28 0.02
C TYR A 553 -19.78 -19.69 1.12
N ALA A 554 -19.37 -20.50 2.10
CA ALA A 554 -20.24 -20.94 3.20
C ALA A 554 -20.22 -19.97 4.40
N ASN A 555 -19.37 -18.94 4.36
CA ASN A 555 -19.23 -17.98 5.45
C ASN A 555 -20.03 -16.70 5.17
N ASP A 556 -20.94 -16.38 6.09
CA ASP A 556 -21.83 -15.23 6.01
C ASP A 556 -21.12 -13.89 6.32
N PHE A 557 -19.91 -13.96 6.90
CA PHE A 557 -19.03 -12.85 7.24
C PHE A 557 -17.57 -13.32 7.16
N LEU A 558 -16.70 -12.51 6.55
CA LEU A 558 -15.28 -12.79 6.43
C LEU A 558 -14.48 -11.64 7.04
N THR A 559 -13.62 -11.94 8.00
CA THR A 559 -12.72 -10.98 8.65
C THR A 559 -11.27 -11.47 8.63
N SER A 560 -10.37 -10.61 9.07
CA SER A 560 -8.97 -10.95 9.30
C SER A 560 -8.62 -10.83 10.78
N SER A 561 -7.40 -11.16 11.14
CA SER A 561 -6.96 -11.12 12.53
C SER A 561 -5.49 -10.74 12.64
N THR A 562 -5.08 -10.36 13.84
CA THR A 562 -3.68 -10.19 14.20
C THR A 562 -3.44 -10.45 15.68
N ILE A 563 -2.18 -10.49 16.09
CA ILE A 563 -1.78 -10.62 17.49
C ILE A 563 -0.85 -9.46 17.83
N LEU A 564 -1.32 -8.55 18.68
CA LEU A 564 -0.50 -7.49 19.23
C LEU A 564 0.28 -8.04 20.42
N ASN A 565 1.59 -8.15 20.29
CA ASN A 565 2.45 -8.83 21.25
C ASN A 565 3.63 -7.95 21.70
N TYR A 566 4.17 -8.28 22.87
CA TYR A 566 5.26 -7.53 23.50
C TYR A 566 6.55 -7.50 22.66
N LYS A 567 6.85 -8.56 21.91
CA LYS A 567 8.06 -8.63 21.09
C LYS A 567 8.04 -7.57 19.98
N GLU A 568 6.87 -7.30 19.41
CA GLU A 568 6.71 -6.34 18.32
C GLU A 568 6.43 -4.92 18.82
N TYR A 569 5.57 -4.77 19.83
CA TYR A 569 5.02 -3.48 20.26
C TYR A 569 5.41 -3.05 21.68
N GLY A 570 6.28 -3.80 22.37
CA GLY A 570 6.56 -3.56 23.78
C GLY A 570 5.29 -3.60 24.63
N ASP A 571 5.17 -2.68 25.58
CA ASP A 571 3.99 -2.61 26.46
C ASP A 571 2.83 -1.79 25.90
N THR A 572 2.90 -1.27 24.67
CA THR A 572 1.81 -0.50 24.06
C THR A 572 0.47 -1.25 24.03
N PRO A 573 0.39 -2.55 23.66
CA PRO A 573 -0.89 -3.25 23.64
C PRO A 573 -1.52 -3.49 25.03
N ARG A 574 -0.76 -3.26 26.12
CA ARG A 574 -1.30 -3.28 27.49
C ARG A 574 -2.43 -2.27 27.64
N HIS A 575 -2.31 -1.09 27.03
CA HIS A 575 -3.31 -0.03 27.13
C HIS A 575 -4.67 -0.51 26.59
N TYR A 576 -4.66 -1.21 25.45
CA TYR A 576 -5.88 -1.81 24.89
C TYR A 576 -6.40 -2.97 25.75
N ALA A 577 -5.52 -3.82 26.29
CA ALA A 577 -5.92 -4.88 27.21
C ALA A 577 -6.60 -4.32 28.49
N GLU A 578 -6.06 -3.23 29.06
CA GLU A 578 -6.63 -2.54 30.22
C GLU A 578 -7.98 -1.88 29.87
N GLN A 579 -8.12 -1.30 28.67
CA GLN A 579 -9.41 -0.81 28.17
C GLN A 579 -10.46 -1.92 28.03
N CYS A 580 -10.03 -3.14 27.65
CA CYS A 580 -10.90 -4.32 27.65
C CYS A 580 -11.22 -4.84 29.07
N GLY A 581 -10.69 -4.22 30.13
CA GLY A 581 -10.92 -4.61 31.52
C GLY A 581 -9.97 -5.67 32.07
N PHE A 582 -8.88 -6.01 31.37
CA PHE A 582 -7.86 -6.93 31.90
C PHE A 582 -6.89 -6.19 32.82
N SER A 583 -6.52 -6.81 33.93
CA SER A 583 -5.57 -6.21 34.87
C SER A 583 -4.15 -6.20 34.30
N ARG A 584 -3.33 -5.25 34.79
CA ARG A 584 -1.89 -5.22 34.47
C ARG A 584 -1.18 -6.54 34.79
N SER A 585 -1.52 -7.17 35.91
CA SER A 585 -0.90 -8.44 36.29
C SER A 585 -1.25 -9.58 35.33
N GLU A 586 -2.43 -9.53 34.69
CA GLU A 586 -2.81 -10.48 33.66
C GLU A 586 -2.06 -10.22 32.34
N TRP A 587 -1.92 -8.96 31.93
CA TRP A 587 -1.06 -8.60 30.80
C TRP A 587 0.39 -9.07 31.02
N GLU A 588 0.94 -8.88 32.20
CA GLU A 588 2.33 -9.25 32.51
C GLU A 588 2.59 -10.76 32.37
N LYS A 589 1.56 -11.61 32.57
CA LYS A 589 1.63 -13.06 32.35
C LYS A 589 1.56 -13.45 30.87
N VAL A 590 0.66 -12.84 30.11
CA VAL A 590 0.31 -13.30 28.75
C VAL A 590 1.04 -12.54 27.64
N ARG A 591 1.30 -11.23 27.84
CA ARG A 591 2.10 -10.34 26.97
C ARG A 591 1.66 -10.29 25.50
N ARG A 592 0.38 -10.60 25.23
CA ARG A 592 -0.23 -10.52 23.90
C ARG A 592 -1.75 -10.46 23.97
N ILE A 593 -2.35 -9.79 22.99
CA ILE A 593 -3.80 -9.74 22.79
C ILE A 593 -4.14 -10.01 21.32
N TYR A 594 -5.12 -10.88 21.09
CA TYR A 594 -5.59 -11.28 19.76
C TYR A 594 -6.70 -10.36 19.33
N VAL A 595 -6.65 -9.84 18.09
CA VAL A 595 -7.58 -8.81 17.61
C VAL A 595 -8.14 -9.18 16.25
N LEU A 596 -9.45 -8.99 16.06
CA LEU A 596 -10.11 -9.09 14.76
C LEU A 596 -9.94 -7.78 13.99
N ARG A 597 -9.77 -7.87 12.68
CA ARG A 597 -9.41 -6.74 11.83
C ARG A 597 -10.29 -6.63 10.60
N ALA A 598 -10.76 -5.41 10.36
CA ALA A 598 -11.57 -5.03 9.22
C ALA A 598 -10.93 -3.86 8.45
N ALA A 599 -10.33 -4.14 7.30
CA ALA A 599 -10.03 -3.11 6.31
C ALA A 599 -11.30 -2.79 5.50
N VAL A 600 -11.93 -1.65 5.78
CA VAL A 600 -13.24 -1.28 5.24
C VAL A 600 -13.09 -0.58 3.89
N MET A 601 -12.79 -1.39 2.87
CA MET A 601 -12.57 -0.90 1.50
C MET A 601 -13.83 -0.91 0.61
N THR A 602 -14.95 -1.44 1.09
CA THR A 602 -16.19 -1.50 0.30
C THR A 602 -16.75 -0.10 0.04
N TYR A 603 -17.14 0.16 -1.21
CA TYR A 603 -17.78 1.40 -1.63
C TYR A 603 -19.33 1.34 -1.53
N CYS A 604 -19.88 0.14 -1.38
CA CYS A 604 -21.31 -0.12 -1.51
C CYS A 604 -22.13 0.26 -0.26
N LEU A 605 -21.46 0.45 0.88
CA LEU A 605 -22.12 0.69 2.18
C LEU A 605 -22.02 2.16 2.65
N ARG A 606 -21.78 3.08 1.71
CA ARG A 606 -21.73 4.53 2.00
C ARG A 606 -23.13 5.14 2.12
N ASP A 607 -24.14 4.48 1.57
CA ASP A 607 -25.54 4.85 1.72
C ASP A 607 -26.09 4.32 3.05
N GLU A 608 -26.92 5.11 3.74
CA GLU A 608 -27.35 4.81 5.11
C GLU A 608 -28.33 3.65 5.18
N GLU A 609 -29.25 3.56 4.22
CA GLU A 609 -30.26 2.50 4.15
C GLU A 609 -29.58 1.15 3.94
N HIS A 610 -28.75 1.04 2.89
CA HIS A 610 -27.97 -0.17 2.62
C HIS A 610 -27.04 -0.56 3.77
N PHE A 611 -26.42 0.42 4.45
CA PHE A 611 -25.59 0.15 5.61
C PHE A 611 -26.39 -0.41 6.78
N ASN A 612 -27.57 0.15 7.07
CA ASN A 612 -28.42 -0.33 8.17
C ASN A 612 -28.91 -1.77 7.93
N GLU A 613 -29.34 -2.10 6.70
CA GLU A 613 -29.70 -3.47 6.34
C GLU A 613 -28.52 -4.44 6.48
N PHE A 614 -27.34 -4.03 6.01
CA PHE A 614 -26.10 -4.81 6.19
C PHE A 614 -25.78 -5.02 7.67
N TRP A 615 -25.93 -3.98 8.49
CA TRP A 615 -25.64 -4.02 9.93
C TRP A 615 -26.57 -4.99 10.67
N GLU A 616 -27.87 -4.97 10.39
CA GLU A 616 -28.83 -5.91 11.00
C GLU A 616 -28.43 -7.37 10.70
N GLN A 617 -28.04 -7.64 9.46
CA GLN A 617 -27.56 -8.96 9.07
C GLN A 617 -26.25 -9.32 9.76
N LEU A 618 -25.31 -8.38 9.86
CA LEU A 618 -24.02 -8.60 10.53
C LEU A 618 -24.21 -8.92 12.02
N GLN A 619 -25.10 -8.21 12.70
CA GLN A 619 -25.44 -8.47 14.10
C GLN A 619 -26.03 -9.88 14.28
N SER A 620 -26.96 -10.29 13.40
CA SER A 620 -27.51 -11.65 13.40
C SER A 620 -26.41 -12.71 13.23
N ILE A 621 -25.42 -12.44 12.36
CA ILE A 621 -24.27 -13.32 12.16
C ILE A 621 -23.40 -13.41 13.42
N PHE A 622 -23.13 -12.29 14.10
CA PHE A 622 -22.41 -12.31 15.37
C PHE A 622 -23.09 -13.20 16.41
N VAL A 623 -24.42 -13.07 16.58
CA VAL A 623 -25.21 -13.94 17.47
C VAL A 623 -25.05 -15.41 17.08
N LYS A 624 -25.22 -15.74 15.79
CA LYS A 624 -25.10 -17.11 15.27
C LYS A 624 -23.70 -17.71 15.55
N LYS A 625 -22.64 -16.93 15.34
CA LYS A 625 -21.25 -17.37 15.54
C LYS A 625 -20.92 -17.54 17.01
N LEU A 626 -21.36 -16.62 17.87
CA LEU A 626 -21.20 -16.75 19.32
C LEU A 626 -22.01 -17.93 19.88
N ASN A 627 -23.22 -18.18 19.39
CA ASN A 627 -24.00 -19.37 19.74
C ASN A 627 -23.29 -20.67 19.37
N GLN A 628 -22.74 -20.74 18.15
CA GLN A 628 -21.94 -21.89 17.73
C GLN A 628 -20.76 -22.15 18.68
N LEU A 629 -20.09 -21.09 19.15
CA LEU A 629 -18.96 -21.22 20.08
C LEU A 629 -19.37 -21.76 21.45
N VAL A 630 -20.44 -21.20 22.02
CA VAL A 630 -21.00 -21.66 23.30
C VAL A 630 -21.41 -23.13 23.19
N ASP A 631 -22.10 -23.52 22.11
CA ASP A 631 -22.49 -24.91 21.88
C ASP A 631 -21.28 -25.85 21.76
N GLU A 632 -20.22 -25.43 21.06
CA GLU A 632 -18.95 -26.18 20.93
C GLU A 632 -18.28 -26.38 22.29
N GLU A 633 -18.21 -25.33 23.13
CA GLU A 633 -17.62 -25.38 24.47
C GLU A 633 -18.44 -26.23 25.45
N GLU A 634 -19.76 -26.07 25.48
CA GLU A 634 -20.63 -26.86 26.35
C GLU A 634 -20.59 -28.35 25.99
N LYS A 635 -20.54 -28.67 24.71
CA LYS A 635 -20.38 -30.05 24.23
C LYS A 635 -19.03 -30.63 24.66
N LYS A 636 -17.95 -29.85 24.54
CA LYS A 636 -16.62 -30.27 24.98
C LYS A 636 -16.58 -30.53 26.49
N ALA A 637 -17.19 -29.65 27.29
CA ALA A 637 -17.29 -29.82 28.75
C ALA A 637 -18.09 -31.08 29.14
N ARG A 638 -19.21 -31.38 28.45
CA ARG A 638 -19.98 -32.61 28.67
C ARG A 638 -19.19 -33.88 28.34
N LEU A 639 -18.42 -33.85 27.26
CA LEU A 639 -17.52 -34.95 26.88
C LEU A 639 -16.41 -35.17 27.90
N GLU A 640 -15.78 -34.09 28.39
CA GLU A 640 -14.75 -34.15 29.44
C GLU A 640 -15.30 -34.65 30.79
N LEU A 641 -16.56 -34.37 31.08
CA LEU A 641 -17.28 -34.88 32.27
C LEU A 641 -17.86 -36.30 32.08
N GLY A 642 -17.68 -36.93 30.93
CA GLY A 642 -18.18 -38.28 30.64
C GLY A 642 -19.70 -38.39 30.51
N LEU A 643 -20.41 -37.27 30.35
CA LEU A 643 -21.87 -37.23 30.29
C LEU A 643 -22.43 -37.66 28.91
N ASP A 644 -21.58 -37.66 27.88
CA ASP A 644 -21.92 -38.04 26.49
C ASP A 644 -21.10 -39.25 25.98
N ALA A 645 -20.60 -40.12 26.86
CA ALA A 645 -19.97 -41.38 26.43
C ALA A 645 -21.03 -42.27 25.72
N PRO A 646 -20.72 -42.86 24.54
CA PRO A 646 -21.68 -43.72 23.87
C PRO A 646 -22.04 -44.88 24.79
N LEU A 647 -23.34 -45.05 25.05
CA LEU A 647 -23.88 -46.25 25.67
C LEU A 647 -23.38 -47.45 24.85
N MET A 648 -22.34 -48.14 25.33
CA MET A 648 -22.00 -49.47 24.85
C MET A 648 -23.13 -50.40 25.29
N GLY A 649 -24.13 -50.53 24.42
CA GLY A 649 -25.17 -51.55 24.47
C GLY A 649 -24.84 -52.68 23.52
#